data_AF-A0A1Q8C5H0-F1
#
_entry.id   AF-A0A1Q8C5H0-F1
#
_cell.length_a   1.000
_cell.length_b   1.000
_cell.length_c   1.000
_cell.angle_alpha   90.00
_cell.angle_beta   90.00
_cell.angle_gamma   90.00
#
_symmetry.space_group_name_H-M   'P 1'
#
loop_
_entity.id
_entity.type
_entity.pdbx_description
1 polymer ?
#
loop_
_entity_poly.entity_id
_entity_poly.type
_entity_poly.pdbx_seq_one_letter_code
_entity_poly.pdbx_strand_id
1 'polypeptide(L)'
;MEIRTSVLGFLSARLLDREAGGAFTATDVTGRRPLCRDKRLVDQAAAVFALAEHEHEDLGVALTGLHRLLDPHGQPGFVEVTDRYWRVLPAGRTRTLRLQLLASTALLTAAHRRDDDELRVHAVDLLNRCLSTARDGRLPEAVTEDWRAVRGNPSSPRAGAAAVRALAVADLLGESDVDTAVLPLVADRLRELAEVPRPEHLTDCAGLTRTAIALAHAGRLLARTADLAVAQRVLRSAVDNFHDPELGGFWDRRPCPGAVLPPVKRTADAADLLLAGRLVRSCGLDDHGVARLAESALRELADEDNGGFYAGVGYHWATPSDPVAPAVQQLLPAPAGSAAHGGDDRGSLPLHRKTTLVHARLARVARDAPARPTRERGEDRKRPSHLAGALPGDGAACPVPTVPRVDPTVALPVDRERHLNAIRSGARRIRRVSAAYRLIADTWLLARGLPRSWPPVALVCAAQNGDGGFGECPGQDSDVASTHGGVVGLLLAGALGQLSPAVADYLHACRRPDGGFGAVPGMRSDVSHTHLAVAALHALGLDGRWPTDGCAAFLASCRVGSGGFGARPGHPANTLATRRAVATLRLLGAEIPDRQGLVHWLRACETGTGAFAHRPGHAASTLGTCHALAALALLDAPEGPTGRSPEGDPGAVEDGFHYLQSVAVRNGAVGQDWIALIS
;
A
#
# COMPACT_ATOMS: atom_id res chain seq x y z
N MET A 1 18.78 7.33 12.29
CA MET A 1 19.00 6.24 11.32
C MET A 1 19.66 6.85 10.09
N GLU A 2 20.88 6.43 9.76
CA GLU A 2 21.53 6.81 8.50
C GLU A 2 20.71 6.22 7.36
N ILE A 3 19.96 7.07 6.63
CA ILE A 3 19.06 6.59 5.57
C ILE A 3 19.86 5.87 4.48
N ARG A 4 21.09 6.30 4.15
CA ARG A 4 21.93 5.66 3.14
C ARG A 4 22.44 4.27 3.54
N THR A 5 23.11 4.17 4.70
CA THR A 5 23.61 2.89 5.24
C THR A 5 22.47 1.91 5.46
N SER A 6 21.29 2.40 5.86
CA SER A 6 20.08 1.59 6.02
C SER A 6 19.47 1.10 4.70
N VAL A 7 19.50 1.89 3.61
CA VAL A 7 18.85 1.53 2.34
C VAL A 7 19.72 0.57 1.52
N LEU A 8 20.99 0.92 1.32
CA LEU A 8 21.92 0.07 0.57
C LEU A 8 22.23 -1.22 1.34
N GLY A 9 22.43 -1.13 2.66
CA GLY A 9 22.60 -2.31 3.50
C GLY A 9 21.39 -3.24 3.48
N PHE A 10 20.16 -2.69 3.43
CA PHE A 10 18.97 -3.53 3.28
C PHE A 10 18.89 -4.17 1.89
N LEU A 11 19.16 -3.41 0.82
CA LEU A 11 19.20 -3.94 -0.55
C LEU A 11 20.19 -5.10 -0.65
N SER A 12 21.42 -4.89 -0.19
CA SER A 12 22.50 -5.89 -0.17
C SER A 12 22.14 -7.12 0.68
N ALA A 13 21.75 -6.92 1.94
CA ALA A 13 21.61 -8.02 2.89
C ALA A 13 20.29 -8.80 2.75
N ARG A 14 19.22 -8.17 2.25
CA ARG A 14 17.86 -8.74 2.26
C ARG A 14 17.26 -8.96 0.88
N LEU A 15 17.69 -8.21 -0.12
CA LEU A 15 17.05 -8.21 -1.44
C LEU A 15 17.94 -8.79 -2.54
N LEU A 16 19.23 -9.01 -2.30
CA LEU A 16 20.08 -9.77 -3.21
C LEU A 16 19.92 -11.28 -3.01
N ASP A 17 19.89 -12.00 -4.11
CA ASP A 17 19.88 -13.45 -4.16
C ASP A 17 21.30 -13.94 -4.40
N ARG A 18 22.00 -14.29 -3.31
CA ARG A 18 23.38 -14.76 -3.36
C ARG A 18 23.50 -16.21 -3.85
N GLU A 19 22.41 -16.97 -3.83
CA GLU A 19 22.38 -18.38 -4.26
C GLU A 19 22.23 -18.47 -5.78
N ALA A 20 21.20 -17.82 -6.35
CA ALA A 20 20.92 -17.85 -7.77
C ALA A 20 21.47 -16.63 -8.54
N GLY A 21 22.04 -15.64 -7.86
CA GLY A 21 22.47 -14.37 -8.43
C GLY A 21 21.33 -13.35 -8.56
N GLY A 22 21.70 -12.07 -8.65
CA GLY A 22 20.77 -10.97 -8.86
C GLY A 22 20.03 -10.53 -7.61
N ALA A 23 18.82 -10.01 -7.81
CA ALA A 23 17.94 -9.52 -6.77
C ALA A 23 16.59 -10.26 -6.77
N PHE A 24 16.00 -10.43 -5.59
CA PHE A 24 14.60 -10.79 -5.44
C PHE A 24 13.71 -9.62 -5.85
N THR A 25 12.50 -9.92 -6.30
CA THR A 25 11.51 -8.86 -6.58
C THR A 25 11.04 -8.19 -5.28
N ALA A 26 10.72 -8.99 -4.28
CA ALA A 26 10.22 -8.54 -2.99
C ALA A 26 10.48 -9.56 -1.88
N THR A 27 10.55 -9.06 -0.65
CA THR A 27 10.54 -9.83 0.59
C THR A 27 9.28 -9.51 1.41
N ASP A 28 9.04 -10.35 2.41
CA ASP A 28 8.05 -10.11 3.45
C ASP A 28 8.35 -8.84 4.25
N VAL A 29 7.46 -8.48 5.17
CA VAL A 29 7.60 -7.26 5.97
C VAL A 29 8.91 -7.21 6.76
N THR A 30 9.42 -8.37 7.19
CA THR A 30 10.66 -8.47 7.97
C THR A 30 11.93 -8.42 7.12
N GLY A 31 11.80 -8.55 5.80
CA GLY A 31 12.94 -8.69 4.88
C GLY A 31 13.63 -10.04 4.92
N ARG A 32 13.15 -11.01 5.72
CA ARG A 32 13.83 -12.29 5.94
C ARG A 32 13.43 -13.37 4.93
N ARG A 33 12.23 -13.27 4.35
CA ARG A 33 11.70 -14.28 3.42
C ARG A 33 11.47 -13.67 2.04
N PRO A 34 12.17 -14.12 0.98
CA PRO A 34 11.84 -13.72 -0.38
C PRO A 34 10.49 -14.29 -0.78
N LEU A 35 9.59 -13.45 -1.29
CA LEU A 35 8.21 -13.81 -1.64
C LEU A 35 8.04 -14.15 -3.12
N CYS A 36 8.77 -13.44 -3.98
CA CYS A 36 8.77 -13.68 -5.42
C CYS A 36 10.20 -14.01 -5.85
N ARG A 37 10.35 -15.21 -6.43
CA ARG A 37 11.65 -15.71 -6.91
C ARG A 37 11.85 -15.51 -8.40
N ASP A 38 10.82 -15.06 -9.12
CA ASP A 38 10.93 -14.65 -10.52
C ASP A 38 11.88 -13.45 -10.62
N LYS A 39 12.67 -13.42 -11.69
CA LYS A 39 13.67 -12.39 -11.95
C LYS A 39 13.14 -11.46 -13.03
N ARG A 40 12.94 -10.20 -12.66
CA ARG A 40 12.48 -9.15 -13.57
C ARG A 40 13.61 -8.20 -13.89
N LEU A 41 13.75 -7.83 -15.17
CA LEU A 41 14.78 -6.90 -15.65
C LEU A 41 14.76 -5.58 -14.88
N VAL A 42 13.58 -5.06 -14.57
CA VAL A 42 13.44 -3.81 -13.81
C VAL A 42 14.09 -3.88 -12.42
N ASP A 43 13.99 -5.01 -11.72
CA ASP A 43 14.59 -5.19 -10.40
C ASP A 43 16.09 -5.42 -10.50
N GLN A 44 16.55 -6.24 -11.46
CA GLN A 44 17.98 -6.50 -11.67
C GLN A 44 18.72 -5.22 -12.05
N ALA A 45 18.20 -4.50 -13.06
CA ALA A 45 18.80 -3.26 -13.53
C ALA A 45 18.76 -2.16 -12.46
N ALA A 46 17.66 -2.03 -11.70
CA ALA A 46 17.59 -1.06 -10.61
C ALA A 46 18.60 -1.38 -9.49
N ALA A 47 18.75 -2.65 -9.12
CA ALA A 47 19.74 -3.07 -8.11
C ALA A 47 21.18 -2.77 -8.57
N VAL A 48 21.53 -3.16 -9.80
CA VAL A 48 22.85 -2.85 -10.38
C VAL A 48 23.10 -1.35 -10.39
N PHE A 49 22.14 -0.56 -10.87
CA PHE A 49 22.30 0.89 -10.94
C PHE A 49 22.52 1.50 -9.56
N ALA A 50 21.72 1.12 -8.57
CA ALA A 50 21.84 1.63 -7.21
C ALA A 50 23.17 1.26 -6.54
N LEU A 51 23.64 0.02 -6.71
CA LEU A 51 24.90 -0.44 -6.11
C LEU A 51 26.12 0.16 -6.83
N ALA A 52 26.04 0.34 -8.15
CA ALA A 52 27.10 0.96 -8.95
C ALA A 52 27.25 2.46 -8.67
N GLU A 53 26.14 3.21 -8.51
CA GLU A 53 26.20 4.63 -8.13
C GLU A 53 26.92 4.86 -6.79
N HIS A 54 27.00 3.84 -5.91
CA HIS A 54 27.53 3.94 -4.56
C HIS A 54 28.77 3.06 -4.27
N GLU A 55 29.42 2.50 -5.29
CA GLU A 55 30.64 1.69 -5.14
C GLU A 55 30.50 0.53 -4.13
N HIS A 56 29.33 -0.11 -4.10
CA HIS A 56 29.03 -1.14 -3.11
C HIS A 56 29.69 -2.50 -3.45
N GLU A 57 30.25 -3.18 -2.46
CA GLU A 57 30.98 -4.46 -2.62
C GLU A 57 30.15 -5.56 -3.31
N ASP A 58 28.86 -5.67 -2.96
CA ASP A 58 27.93 -6.64 -3.54
C ASP A 58 27.47 -6.35 -4.99
N LEU A 59 28.03 -5.34 -5.68
CA LEU A 59 27.71 -5.05 -7.09
C LEU A 59 27.84 -6.30 -7.99
N GLY A 60 28.81 -7.18 -7.71
CA GLY A 60 29.00 -8.42 -8.48
C GLY A 60 27.83 -9.39 -8.44
N VAL A 61 27.14 -9.48 -7.30
CA VAL A 61 25.96 -10.34 -7.15
C VAL A 61 24.82 -9.82 -8.01
N ALA A 62 24.58 -8.51 -8.00
CA ALA A 62 23.56 -7.88 -8.83
C ALA A 62 23.87 -7.99 -10.33
N LEU A 63 25.14 -7.76 -10.73
CA LEU A 63 25.59 -7.91 -12.11
C LEU A 63 25.40 -9.33 -12.64
N THR A 64 25.69 -10.35 -11.82
CA THR A 64 25.45 -11.75 -12.19
C THR A 64 24.00 -11.97 -12.61
N GLY A 65 23.05 -11.37 -11.89
CA GLY A 65 21.63 -11.48 -12.23
C GLY A 65 21.24 -10.71 -13.49
N LEU A 66 21.77 -9.50 -13.67
CA LEU A 66 21.50 -8.72 -14.88
C LEU A 66 22.07 -9.41 -16.13
N HIS A 67 23.30 -9.94 -16.07
CA HIS A 67 23.92 -10.68 -17.17
C HIS A 67 23.13 -11.93 -17.57
N ARG A 68 22.51 -12.63 -16.60
CA ARG A 68 21.66 -13.80 -16.90
C ARG A 68 20.37 -13.45 -17.64
N LEU A 69 20.00 -12.17 -17.71
CA LEU A 69 18.88 -11.70 -18.53
C LEU A 69 19.32 -11.27 -19.93
N LEU A 70 20.60 -11.35 -20.30
CA LEU A 70 21.00 -11.18 -21.69
C LEU A 70 20.28 -12.20 -22.57
N ASP A 71 19.94 -11.77 -23.78
CA ASP A 71 19.20 -12.61 -24.71
C ASP A 71 19.92 -13.96 -24.96
N PRO A 72 19.25 -15.10 -24.76
CA PRO A 72 19.90 -16.40 -24.87
C PRO A 72 20.28 -16.78 -26.31
N HIS A 73 19.74 -16.07 -27.31
CA HIS A 73 20.02 -16.28 -28.73
C HIS A 73 21.04 -15.28 -29.28
N GLY A 74 21.68 -14.49 -28.41
CA GLY A 74 22.68 -13.49 -28.80
C GLY A 74 22.09 -12.27 -29.51
N GLN A 75 20.76 -12.09 -29.47
CA GLN A 75 20.16 -10.85 -29.94
C GLN A 75 20.49 -9.69 -28.98
N PRO A 76 20.70 -8.46 -29.46
CA PRO A 76 20.99 -7.34 -28.56
C PRO A 76 19.86 -7.10 -27.55
N GLY A 77 20.21 -6.80 -26.30
CA GLY A 77 19.28 -6.47 -25.24
C GLY A 77 18.95 -7.63 -24.29
N PHE A 78 17.92 -7.40 -23.47
CA PHE A 78 17.58 -8.24 -22.33
C PHE A 78 16.19 -8.86 -22.45
N VAL A 79 16.04 -10.08 -21.97
CA VAL A 79 14.73 -10.66 -21.62
C VAL A 79 14.21 -10.01 -20.33
N GLU A 80 12.89 -9.81 -20.26
CA GLU A 80 12.33 -8.97 -19.20
C GLU A 80 11.88 -9.72 -17.96
N VAL A 81 11.53 -11.00 -18.11
CA VAL A 81 11.04 -11.84 -17.01
C VAL A 81 11.47 -13.30 -17.19
N THR A 82 12.06 -13.86 -16.15
CA THR A 82 12.35 -15.29 -16.02
C THR A 82 11.75 -15.85 -14.74
N ASP A 83 11.61 -17.17 -14.67
CA ASP A 83 11.39 -17.84 -13.39
C ASP A 83 12.65 -17.79 -12.50
N ARG A 84 12.57 -18.42 -11.34
CA ARG A 84 13.67 -18.50 -10.36
C ARG A 84 14.92 -19.23 -10.84
N TYR A 85 14.84 -19.97 -11.94
CA TYR A 85 15.93 -20.74 -12.53
C TYR A 85 16.43 -20.12 -13.84
N TRP A 86 16.11 -18.84 -14.08
CA TRP A 86 16.51 -18.10 -15.28
C TRP A 86 15.88 -18.62 -16.57
N ARG A 87 14.79 -19.38 -16.48
CA ARG A 87 14.03 -19.79 -17.66
C ARG A 87 13.11 -18.65 -18.11
N VAL A 88 13.27 -18.23 -19.37
CA VAL A 88 12.48 -17.16 -19.98
C VAL A 88 11.00 -17.50 -19.98
N LEU A 89 10.18 -16.62 -19.42
CA LEU A 89 8.72 -16.73 -19.46
C LEU A 89 8.17 -16.08 -20.75
N PRO A 90 7.00 -16.50 -21.28
CA PRO A 90 6.48 -15.99 -22.55
C PRO A 90 6.43 -14.46 -22.71
N ALA A 91 5.92 -13.70 -21.73
CA ALA A 91 5.94 -12.23 -21.83
C ALA A 91 7.30 -11.58 -21.51
N GLY A 92 8.30 -12.36 -21.11
CA GLY A 92 9.68 -11.89 -20.98
C GLY A 92 10.38 -11.67 -22.32
N ARG A 93 9.76 -12.06 -23.45
CA ARG A 93 10.33 -11.92 -24.80
C ARG A 93 10.12 -10.55 -25.45
N THR A 94 9.21 -9.73 -24.90
CA THR A 94 9.02 -8.36 -25.40
C THR A 94 10.13 -7.46 -24.87
N ARG A 95 10.64 -6.52 -25.67
CA ARG A 95 11.63 -5.53 -25.21
C ARG A 95 10.99 -4.17 -25.04
N THR A 96 10.56 -3.88 -23.83
CA THR A 96 10.11 -2.57 -23.36
C THR A 96 11.28 -1.59 -23.33
N LEU A 97 11.24 -0.56 -24.17
CA LEU A 97 12.35 0.38 -24.38
C LEU A 97 12.82 1.03 -23.08
N ARG A 98 11.90 1.45 -22.20
CA ARG A 98 12.23 2.02 -20.90
C ARG A 98 13.07 1.06 -20.02
N LEU A 99 12.83 -0.25 -20.10
CA LEU A 99 13.55 -1.23 -19.29
C LEU A 99 14.93 -1.51 -19.90
N GLN A 100 15.03 -1.59 -21.22
CA GLN A 100 16.31 -1.72 -21.93
C GLN A 100 17.21 -0.48 -21.70
N LEU A 101 16.64 0.72 -21.70
CA LEU A 101 17.33 1.96 -21.34
C LEU A 101 17.79 1.98 -19.88
N LEU A 102 16.97 1.48 -18.96
CA LEU A 102 17.38 1.33 -17.55
C LEU A 102 18.53 0.34 -17.40
N ALA A 103 18.46 -0.80 -18.11
CA ALA A 103 19.48 -1.84 -18.08
C ALA A 103 20.82 -1.37 -18.67
N SER A 104 20.81 -0.73 -19.85
CA SER A 104 22.02 -0.12 -20.44
C SER A 104 22.60 0.96 -19.52
N THR A 105 21.78 1.83 -18.94
CA THR A 105 22.26 2.83 -17.95
C THR A 105 22.93 2.17 -16.74
N ALA A 106 22.33 1.08 -16.22
CA ALA A 106 22.86 0.34 -15.09
C ALA A 106 24.20 -0.33 -15.43
N LEU A 107 24.29 -0.97 -16.60
CA LEU A 107 25.53 -1.57 -17.08
C LEU A 107 26.62 -0.53 -17.31
N LEU A 108 26.29 0.60 -17.94
CA LEU A 108 27.23 1.68 -18.21
C LEU A 108 27.83 2.22 -16.92
N THR A 109 26.96 2.47 -15.92
CA THR A 109 27.41 2.91 -14.59
C THR A 109 28.30 1.85 -13.95
N ALA A 110 27.94 0.56 -14.04
CA ALA A 110 28.74 -0.52 -13.47
C ALA A 110 30.09 -0.73 -14.18
N ALA A 111 30.14 -0.52 -15.50
CA ALA A 111 31.35 -0.64 -16.32
C ALA A 111 32.41 0.37 -15.89
N HIS A 112 32.04 1.65 -15.75
CA HIS A 112 32.96 2.69 -15.25
C HIS A 112 33.46 2.40 -13.84
N ARG A 113 32.62 1.78 -13.00
CA ARG A 113 32.98 1.46 -11.62
C ARG A 113 33.95 0.28 -11.52
N ARG A 114 33.99 -0.56 -12.55
CA ARG A 114 34.85 -1.75 -12.61
C ARG A 114 36.02 -1.62 -13.57
N ASP A 115 36.09 -0.51 -14.31
CA ASP A 115 37.01 -0.34 -15.43
C ASP A 115 36.89 -1.49 -16.45
N ASP A 116 35.64 -1.85 -16.77
CA ASP A 116 35.29 -2.99 -17.64
C ASP A 116 34.87 -2.49 -19.03
N ASP A 117 35.84 -2.46 -19.94
CA ASP A 117 35.66 -1.95 -21.31
C ASP A 117 34.68 -2.79 -22.14
N GLU A 118 34.66 -4.11 -21.97
CA GLU A 118 33.71 -4.98 -22.70
C GLU A 118 32.27 -4.67 -22.27
N LEU A 119 32.06 -4.51 -20.96
CA LEU A 119 30.77 -4.12 -20.41
C LEU A 119 30.34 -2.74 -20.87
N ARG A 120 31.29 -1.80 -20.92
CA ARG A 120 31.08 -0.42 -21.40
C ARG A 120 30.59 -0.41 -22.84
N VAL A 121 31.30 -1.10 -23.74
CA VAL A 121 30.93 -1.21 -25.16
C VAL A 121 29.54 -1.83 -25.32
N HIS A 122 29.23 -2.90 -24.57
CA HIS A 122 27.92 -3.53 -24.62
C HIS A 122 26.80 -2.58 -24.15
N ALA A 123 27.05 -1.81 -23.08
CA ALA A 123 26.10 -0.85 -22.56
C ALA A 123 25.82 0.29 -23.54
N VAL A 124 26.87 0.83 -24.18
CA VAL A 124 26.78 1.88 -25.20
C VAL A 124 26.06 1.39 -26.45
N ASP A 125 26.36 0.18 -26.96
CA ASP A 125 25.65 -0.39 -28.13
C ASP A 125 24.16 -0.51 -27.85
N LEU A 126 23.79 -1.06 -26.68
CA LEU A 126 22.38 -1.19 -26.32
C LEU A 126 21.68 0.17 -26.16
N LEU A 127 22.37 1.16 -25.57
CA LEU A 127 21.85 2.51 -25.42
C LEU A 127 21.59 3.14 -26.79
N ASN A 128 22.60 3.14 -27.67
CA ASN A 128 22.47 3.67 -29.04
C ASN A 128 21.41 2.95 -29.84
N ARG A 129 21.30 1.63 -29.70
CA ARG A 129 20.22 0.85 -30.32
C ARG A 129 18.85 1.30 -29.84
N CYS A 130 18.66 1.52 -28.54
CA CYS A 130 17.40 2.06 -28.02
C CYS A 130 17.10 3.45 -28.61
N LEU A 131 18.09 4.34 -28.67
CA LEU A 131 17.94 5.70 -29.18
C LEU A 131 17.62 5.71 -30.69
N SER A 132 18.22 4.81 -31.47
CA SER A 132 17.99 4.66 -32.91
C SER A 132 16.54 4.28 -33.29
N THR A 133 15.76 3.77 -32.33
CA THR A 133 14.32 3.49 -32.53
C THR A 133 13.48 4.75 -32.61
N ALA A 134 14.02 5.90 -32.22
CA ALA A 134 13.28 7.15 -32.24
C ALA A 134 12.96 7.62 -33.66
N ARG A 135 11.74 8.15 -33.85
CA ARG A 135 11.29 8.79 -35.09
C ARG A 135 10.66 10.13 -34.73
N ASP A 136 11.22 11.23 -35.21
CA ASP A 136 10.79 12.59 -34.88
C ASP A 136 10.62 12.82 -33.36
N GLY A 137 11.61 12.40 -32.58
CA GLY A 137 11.61 12.51 -31.11
C GLY A 137 10.66 11.53 -30.38
N ARG A 138 9.96 10.65 -31.11
CA ARG A 138 9.04 9.66 -30.53
C ARG A 138 9.75 8.32 -30.40
N LEU A 139 9.85 7.81 -29.17
CA LEU A 139 10.32 6.44 -28.91
C LEU A 139 9.12 5.50 -28.74
N PRO A 140 9.18 4.27 -29.29
CA PRO A 140 8.16 3.26 -29.06
C PRO A 140 8.17 2.78 -27.60
N GLU A 141 7.04 2.26 -27.14
CA GLU A 141 6.91 1.61 -25.84
C GLU A 141 7.74 0.33 -25.76
N ALA A 142 7.62 -0.51 -26.79
CA ALA A 142 8.33 -1.77 -26.89
C ALA A 142 8.66 -2.14 -28.34
N VAL A 143 9.58 -3.07 -28.50
CA VAL A 143 9.94 -3.70 -29.78
C VAL A 143 9.97 -5.22 -29.64
N THR A 144 9.94 -5.91 -30.78
CA THR A 144 10.11 -7.36 -30.86
C THR A 144 11.52 -7.82 -30.51
N GLU A 145 11.66 -9.12 -30.22
CA GLU A 145 12.92 -9.80 -29.89
C GLU A 145 13.98 -9.75 -31.02
N ASP A 146 13.63 -9.33 -32.21
CA ASP A 146 14.56 -9.09 -33.32
C ASP A 146 14.80 -7.59 -33.61
N TRP A 147 14.22 -6.69 -32.80
CA TRP A 147 14.22 -5.24 -32.98
C TRP A 147 13.55 -4.75 -34.28
N ARG A 148 12.85 -5.62 -35.03
CA ARG A 148 12.31 -5.26 -36.35
C ARG A 148 10.95 -4.58 -36.30
N ALA A 149 10.15 -4.83 -35.28
CA ALA A 149 8.78 -4.32 -35.19
C ALA A 149 8.48 -3.64 -33.85
N VAL A 150 7.72 -2.56 -33.92
CA VAL A 150 7.18 -1.85 -32.75
C VAL A 150 6.02 -2.65 -32.15
N ARG A 151 5.94 -2.66 -30.82
CA ARG A 151 4.84 -3.22 -30.03
C ARG A 151 4.31 -2.15 -29.08
N GLY A 152 2.99 -2.11 -28.90
CA GLY A 152 2.33 -1.13 -28.02
C GLY A 152 2.32 0.28 -28.62
N ASN A 153 2.41 1.29 -27.76
CA ASN A 153 2.33 2.70 -28.18
C ASN A 153 3.61 3.12 -28.95
N PRO A 154 3.50 3.61 -30.20
CA PRO A 154 4.67 4.04 -30.99
C PRO A 154 5.33 5.34 -30.49
N SER A 155 4.70 6.06 -29.56
CA SER A 155 5.18 7.34 -29.02
C SER A 155 5.00 7.35 -27.50
N SER A 156 5.79 6.53 -26.79
CA SER A 156 5.76 6.39 -25.34
C SER A 156 6.53 7.52 -24.63
N PRO A 157 5.84 8.40 -23.87
CA PRO A 157 6.51 9.44 -23.08
C PRO A 157 7.40 8.82 -21.98
N ARG A 158 7.04 7.63 -21.50
CA ARG A 158 7.83 6.88 -20.52
C ARG A 158 9.16 6.39 -21.09
N ALA A 159 9.20 6.01 -22.36
CA ALA A 159 10.44 5.65 -23.06
C ALA A 159 11.28 6.91 -23.32
N GLY A 160 10.66 8.01 -23.78
CA GLY A 160 11.34 9.30 -23.96
C GLY A 160 11.99 9.83 -22.67
N ALA A 161 11.25 9.83 -21.56
CA ALA A 161 11.79 10.25 -20.26
C ALA A 161 12.96 9.37 -19.79
N ALA A 162 12.92 8.06 -20.09
CA ALA A 162 14.01 7.14 -19.78
C ALA A 162 15.24 7.38 -20.66
N ALA A 163 15.04 7.71 -21.94
CA ALA A 163 16.12 8.03 -22.87
C ALA A 163 16.89 9.28 -22.43
N VAL A 164 16.16 10.36 -22.08
CA VAL A 164 16.78 11.59 -21.57
C VAL A 164 17.55 11.33 -20.28
N ARG A 165 17.02 10.50 -19.38
CA ARG A 165 17.73 10.13 -18.14
C ARG A 165 18.99 9.29 -18.44
N ALA A 166 18.92 8.36 -19.39
CA ALA A 166 20.08 7.56 -19.80
C ALA A 166 21.19 8.44 -20.39
N LEU A 167 20.82 9.37 -21.28
CA LEU A 167 21.74 10.36 -21.85
C LEU A 167 22.39 11.25 -20.78
N ALA A 168 21.63 11.67 -19.76
CA ALA A 168 22.17 12.45 -18.66
C ALA A 168 23.17 11.68 -17.79
N VAL A 169 23.00 10.36 -17.67
CA VAL A 169 23.97 9.51 -16.97
C VAL A 169 25.22 9.28 -17.84
N ALA A 170 25.05 9.06 -19.14
CA ALA A 170 26.17 8.95 -20.08
C ALA A 170 27.04 10.22 -20.09
N ASP A 171 26.41 11.40 -20.15
CA ASP A 171 27.09 12.70 -20.05
C ASP A 171 27.86 12.85 -18.72
N LEU A 172 27.22 12.49 -17.60
CA LEU A 172 27.87 12.53 -16.28
C LEU A 172 29.11 11.61 -16.20
N LEU A 173 29.09 10.49 -16.91
CA LEU A 173 30.19 9.54 -16.98
C LEU A 173 31.25 9.91 -18.03
N GLY A 174 30.99 10.93 -18.86
CA GLY A 174 31.91 11.38 -19.91
C GLY A 174 31.91 10.53 -21.18
N GLU A 175 30.81 9.83 -21.46
CA GLU A 175 30.72 8.90 -22.59
C GLU A 175 30.41 9.59 -23.91
N SER A 176 31.43 9.68 -24.79
CA SER A 176 31.33 10.34 -26.10
C SER A 176 30.72 9.48 -27.20
N ASP A 177 30.72 8.15 -27.03
CA ASP A 177 30.26 7.20 -28.05
C ASP A 177 28.73 7.06 -28.09
N VAL A 178 28.02 7.73 -27.18
CA VAL A 178 26.56 7.73 -27.11
C VAL A 178 25.97 8.75 -28.08
N ASP A 179 25.02 8.32 -28.91
CA ASP A 179 24.33 9.19 -29.87
C ASP A 179 23.38 10.17 -29.16
N THR A 180 23.82 11.42 -29.01
CA THR A 180 23.03 12.48 -28.40
C THR A 180 22.14 13.23 -29.39
N ALA A 181 22.16 12.91 -30.69
CA ALA A 181 21.47 13.68 -31.73
C ALA A 181 19.94 13.70 -31.53
N VAL A 182 19.40 12.66 -30.89
CA VAL A 182 17.96 12.55 -30.61
C VAL A 182 17.50 13.41 -29.43
N LEU A 183 18.42 13.88 -28.57
CA LEU A 183 18.11 14.54 -27.30
C LEU A 183 17.19 15.78 -27.47
N PRO A 184 17.47 16.74 -28.36
CA PRO A 184 16.61 17.91 -28.54
C PRO A 184 15.18 17.52 -28.93
N LEU A 185 15.04 16.58 -29.88
CA LEU A 185 13.75 16.12 -30.40
C LEU A 185 12.90 15.42 -29.34
N VAL A 186 13.51 14.54 -28.54
CA VAL A 186 12.80 13.84 -27.45
C VAL A 186 12.35 14.82 -26.38
N ALA A 187 13.23 15.76 -26.03
CA ALA A 187 12.93 16.75 -25.00
C ALA A 187 11.85 17.74 -25.47
N ASP A 188 11.87 18.18 -26.72
CA ASP A 188 10.78 18.98 -27.31
C ASP A 188 9.47 18.21 -27.29
N ARG A 189 9.48 16.92 -27.63
CA ARG A 189 8.27 16.10 -27.58
C ARG A 189 7.70 15.95 -26.17
N LEU A 190 8.56 15.74 -25.17
CA LEU A 190 8.14 15.67 -23.76
C LEU A 190 7.58 17.01 -23.28
N ARG A 191 8.19 18.13 -23.71
CA ARG A 191 7.72 19.48 -23.38
C ARG A 191 6.35 19.76 -23.99
N GLU A 192 6.17 19.51 -25.28
CA GLU A 192 4.87 19.64 -25.97
C GLU A 192 3.79 18.83 -25.25
N LEU A 193 4.09 17.56 -24.94
CA LEU A 193 3.15 16.68 -24.26
C LEU A 193 2.80 17.16 -22.86
N ALA A 194 3.72 17.81 -22.15
CA ALA A 194 3.50 18.38 -20.83
C ALA A 194 2.69 19.69 -20.87
N GLU A 195 2.68 20.39 -22.00
CA GLU A 195 1.92 21.62 -22.22
C GLU A 195 0.47 21.37 -22.63
N VAL A 196 0.14 20.17 -23.13
CA VAL A 196 -1.24 19.78 -23.42
C VAL A 196 -2.06 19.69 -22.13
N PRO A 197 -3.29 20.23 -22.08
CA PRO A 197 -4.19 20.01 -20.95
C PRO A 197 -4.55 18.52 -20.78
N ARG A 198 -4.21 17.94 -19.62
CA ARG A 198 -4.52 16.54 -19.21
C ARG A 198 -3.98 15.43 -20.13
N PRO A 199 -2.67 15.35 -20.34
CA PRO A 199 -2.09 14.28 -21.13
C PRO A 199 -2.11 12.98 -20.32
N GLU A 200 -2.43 11.85 -20.96
CA GLU A 200 -2.64 10.55 -20.31
C GLU A 200 -1.47 10.14 -19.40
N HIS A 201 -0.23 10.37 -19.84
CA HIS A 201 0.97 10.02 -19.07
C HIS A 201 1.23 10.90 -17.83
N LEU A 202 0.51 12.01 -17.64
CA LEU A 202 0.59 12.89 -16.47
C LEU A 202 -0.66 12.78 -15.57
N THR A 203 -1.44 11.71 -15.73
CA THR A 203 -2.61 11.43 -14.90
C THR A 203 -2.25 10.77 -13.56
N ASP A 204 -1.03 10.26 -13.43
CA ASP A 204 -0.46 9.68 -12.21
C ASP A 204 0.78 10.44 -11.73
N CYS A 205 1.08 10.32 -10.43
CA CYS A 205 2.22 11.00 -9.80
C CYS A 205 3.56 10.55 -10.39
N ALA A 206 3.66 9.26 -10.72
CA ALA A 206 4.86 8.66 -11.24
C ALA A 206 5.23 9.20 -12.63
N GLY A 207 4.25 9.48 -13.47
CA GLY A 207 4.38 10.06 -14.81
C GLY A 207 4.84 11.50 -14.77
N LEU A 208 4.19 12.34 -13.94
CA LEU A 208 4.62 13.71 -13.65
C LEU A 208 6.07 13.77 -13.21
N THR A 209 6.42 12.92 -12.24
CA THR A 209 7.75 12.94 -11.66
C THR A 209 8.82 12.55 -12.68
N ARG A 210 8.57 11.51 -13.49
CA ARG A 210 9.52 11.08 -14.55
C ARG A 210 9.68 12.16 -15.62
N THR A 211 8.60 12.80 -16.04
CA THR A 211 8.65 13.90 -17.00
C THR A 211 9.40 15.10 -16.44
N ALA A 212 9.19 15.47 -15.17
CA ALA A 212 9.94 16.54 -14.51
C ALA A 212 11.44 16.24 -14.43
N ILE A 213 11.82 15.01 -14.05
CA ILE A 213 13.23 14.59 -14.02
C ILE A 213 13.86 14.67 -15.42
N ALA A 214 13.17 14.15 -16.44
CA ALA A 214 13.66 14.18 -17.81
C ALA A 214 13.84 15.61 -18.31
N LEU A 215 12.84 16.48 -18.15
CA LEU A 215 12.94 17.88 -18.60
C LEU A 215 14.01 18.66 -17.81
N ALA A 216 14.19 18.38 -16.52
CA ALA A 216 15.29 18.98 -15.75
C ALA A 216 16.67 18.57 -16.29
N HIS A 217 16.84 17.29 -16.65
CA HIS A 217 18.06 16.81 -17.30
C HIS A 217 18.26 17.40 -18.68
N ALA A 218 17.24 17.40 -19.54
CA ALA A 218 17.31 18.00 -20.88
C ALA A 218 17.66 19.49 -20.82
N GLY A 219 17.04 20.24 -19.91
CA GLY A 219 17.31 21.66 -19.74
C GLY A 219 18.75 21.95 -19.32
N ARG A 220 19.37 21.07 -18.53
CA ARG A 220 20.81 21.16 -18.19
C ARG A 220 21.71 20.82 -19.38
N LEU A 221 21.49 19.65 -20.00
CA LEU A 221 22.33 19.15 -21.10
C LEU A 221 22.30 20.06 -22.33
N LEU A 222 21.13 20.62 -22.64
CA LEU A 222 20.92 21.48 -23.80
C LEU A 222 21.03 22.99 -23.46
N ALA A 223 21.29 23.33 -22.20
CA ALA A 223 21.25 24.71 -21.69
C ALA A 223 19.94 25.45 -22.03
N ARG A 224 18.79 24.76 -21.98
CA ARG A 224 17.46 25.30 -22.34
C ARG A 224 16.62 25.63 -21.11
N THR A 225 16.45 26.92 -20.86
CA THR A 225 15.61 27.43 -19.76
C THR A 225 14.13 27.06 -19.92
N ALA A 226 13.65 26.87 -21.15
CA ALA A 226 12.27 26.45 -21.43
C ALA A 226 11.95 25.07 -20.82
N ASP A 227 12.85 24.09 -20.94
CA ASP A 227 12.65 22.75 -20.37
C ASP A 227 12.64 22.80 -18.84
N LEU A 228 13.55 23.58 -18.25
CA LEU A 228 13.62 23.77 -16.81
C LEU A 228 12.34 24.43 -16.26
N ALA A 229 11.80 25.42 -16.97
CA ALA A 229 10.54 26.06 -16.61
C ALA A 229 9.36 25.08 -16.66
N VAL A 230 9.32 24.17 -17.65
CA VAL A 230 8.28 23.14 -17.74
C VAL A 230 8.44 22.11 -16.63
N ALA A 231 9.67 21.67 -16.33
CA ALA A 231 9.96 20.78 -15.21
C ALA A 231 9.45 21.35 -13.88
N GLN A 232 9.71 22.64 -13.62
CA GLN A 232 9.22 23.34 -12.43
C GLN A 232 7.68 23.38 -12.38
N ARG A 233 7.01 23.69 -13.50
CA ARG A 233 5.53 23.66 -13.57
C ARG A 233 4.95 22.27 -13.31
N VAL A 234 5.59 21.22 -13.84
CA VAL A 234 5.18 19.83 -13.62
C VAL A 234 5.32 19.45 -12.14
N LEU A 235 6.37 19.91 -11.45
CA LEU A 235 6.50 19.71 -10.00
C LEU A 235 5.42 20.43 -9.20
N ARG A 236 5.05 21.66 -9.58
CA ARG A 236 3.90 22.35 -8.97
C ARG A 236 2.63 21.53 -9.10
N SER A 237 2.36 20.98 -10.29
CA SER A 237 1.21 20.12 -10.54
C SER A 237 1.20 18.86 -9.68
N ALA A 238 2.37 18.31 -9.33
CA ALA A 238 2.46 17.19 -8.38
C ALA A 238 1.98 17.61 -6.98
N VAL A 239 2.34 18.80 -6.50
CA VAL A 239 1.84 19.35 -5.23
C VAL A 239 0.33 19.60 -5.33
N ASP A 240 -0.12 20.31 -6.35
CA ASP A 240 -1.51 20.76 -6.43
C ASP A 240 -2.52 19.60 -6.56
N ASN A 241 -2.10 18.48 -7.17
CA ASN A 241 -3.02 17.41 -7.56
C ASN A 241 -2.80 16.06 -6.87
N PHE A 242 -1.62 15.83 -6.29
CA PHE A 242 -1.26 14.53 -5.70
C PHE A 242 -0.79 14.66 -4.27
N HIS A 243 -0.42 15.84 -3.79
CA HIS A 243 -0.14 16.02 -2.37
C HIS A 243 -1.45 15.87 -1.57
N ASP A 244 -1.38 15.12 -0.49
CA ASP A 244 -2.44 15.05 0.52
C ASP A 244 -2.27 16.23 1.49
N PRO A 245 -3.09 17.28 1.41
CA PRO A 245 -2.97 18.44 2.30
C PRO A 245 -3.35 18.11 3.75
N GLU A 246 -4.08 17.01 4.00
CA GLU A 246 -4.58 16.66 5.32
C GLU A 246 -3.63 15.72 6.06
N LEU A 247 -3.20 14.64 5.40
CA LEU A 247 -2.41 13.58 6.02
C LEU A 247 -0.98 13.51 5.48
N GLY A 248 -0.58 14.46 4.62
CA GLY A 248 0.78 14.61 4.10
C GLY A 248 1.20 13.56 3.07
N GLY A 249 2.25 13.84 2.28
CA GLY A 249 2.75 12.90 1.28
C GLY A 249 1.93 12.88 -0.01
N PHE A 250 2.22 11.93 -0.91
CA PHE A 250 1.75 11.99 -2.30
C PHE A 250 0.97 10.75 -2.71
N TRP A 251 -0.24 10.97 -3.20
CA TRP A 251 -1.07 9.96 -3.83
C TRP A 251 -0.48 9.51 -5.17
N ASP A 252 -0.57 8.21 -5.46
CA ASP A 252 -0.17 7.66 -6.75
C ASP A 252 -1.00 8.22 -7.90
N ARG A 253 -2.27 8.55 -7.63
CA ARG A 253 -3.21 9.13 -8.59
C ARG A 253 -4.17 10.10 -7.93
N ARG A 254 -4.84 10.92 -8.73
CA ARG A 254 -5.85 11.85 -8.21
C ARG A 254 -6.98 11.08 -7.52
N PRO A 255 -7.43 11.51 -6.33
CA PRO A 255 -8.67 11.03 -5.75
C PRO A 255 -9.85 11.34 -6.67
N CYS A 256 -10.60 10.32 -7.06
CA CYS A 256 -11.83 10.48 -7.84
C CYS A 256 -12.96 9.70 -7.17
N PRO A 257 -14.14 10.32 -6.94
CA PRO A 257 -15.34 9.61 -6.54
C PRO A 257 -15.66 8.46 -7.51
N GLY A 258 -16.02 7.29 -6.98
CA GLY A 258 -16.34 6.10 -7.78
C GLY A 258 -15.13 5.38 -8.40
N ALA A 259 -13.89 5.78 -8.11
CA ALA A 259 -12.71 5.05 -8.59
C ALA A 259 -12.67 3.62 -8.04
N VAL A 260 -12.34 2.67 -8.92
CA VAL A 260 -12.34 1.23 -8.59
C VAL A 260 -11.37 0.88 -7.46
N LEU A 261 -10.24 1.58 -7.33
CA LEU A 261 -9.26 1.40 -6.26
C LEU A 261 -9.03 2.76 -5.56
N PRO A 262 -8.85 2.83 -4.23
CA PRO A 262 -8.43 4.07 -3.58
C PRO A 262 -6.98 4.42 -3.97
N PRO A 263 -6.61 5.72 -4.02
CA PRO A 263 -5.23 6.13 -4.21
C PRO A 263 -4.36 5.69 -3.02
N VAL A 264 -3.08 5.46 -3.26
CA VAL A 264 -2.11 4.98 -2.26
C VAL A 264 -0.87 5.85 -2.26
N LYS A 265 -0.22 5.99 -1.11
CA LYS A 265 1.05 6.72 -0.99
C LYS A 265 2.20 5.74 -1.24
N ARG A 266 2.91 5.89 -2.36
CA ARG A 266 4.00 4.98 -2.75
C ARG A 266 5.34 5.57 -2.38
N THR A 267 6.19 4.77 -1.73
CA THR A 267 7.57 5.16 -1.40
C THR A 267 8.38 5.49 -2.65
N ALA A 268 8.14 4.74 -3.73
CA ALA A 268 8.82 4.95 -5.00
C ALA A 268 8.52 6.31 -5.64
N ASP A 269 7.27 6.80 -5.50
CA ASP A 269 6.87 8.10 -6.05
C ASP A 269 7.44 9.25 -5.19
N ALA A 270 7.43 9.11 -3.86
CA ALA A 270 8.08 10.04 -2.95
C ALA A 270 9.60 10.12 -3.19
N ALA A 271 10.27 8.99 -3.42
CA ALA A 271 11.69 8.96 -3.75
C ALA A 271 11.99 9.68 -5.08
N ASP A 272 11.21 9.43 -6.12
CA ASP A 272 11.39 10.09 -7.40
C ASP A 272 11.09 11.60 -7.30
N LEU A 273 10.07 12.02 -6.53
CA LEU A 273 9.73 13.43 -6.32
C LEU A 273 10.85 14.17 -5.59
N LEU A 274 11.47 13.51 -4.60
CA LEU A 274 12.63 14.04 -3.90
C LEU A 274 13.82 14.25 -4.86
N LEU A 275 14.08 13.29 -5.76
CA LEU A 275 15.10 13.44 -6.78
C LEU A 275 14.78 14.63 -7.70
N ALA A 276 13.55 14.69 -8.21
CA ALA A 276 13.11 15.74 -9.12
C ALA A 276 13.25 17.14 -8.50
N GLY A 277 12.78 17.32 -7.26
CA GLY A 277 12.90 18.59 -6.55
C GLY A 277 14.36 19.00 -6.28
N ARG A 278 15.24 18.05 -5.98
CA ARG A 278 16.68 18.32 -5.82
C ARG A 278 17.34 18.73 -7.14
N LEU A 279 16.99 18.08 -8.24
CA LEU A 279 17.51 18.43 -9.58
C LEU A 279 17.07 19.84 -9.99
N VAL A 280 15.78 20.18 -9.81
CA VAL A 280 15.26 21.52 -10.10
C VAL A 280 15.95 22.58 -9.24
N ARG A 281 16.13 22.34 -7.94
CA ARG A 281 16.90 23.25 -7.06
C ARG A 281 18.36 23.41 -7.46
N SER A 282 19.02 22.33 -7.92
CA SER A 282 20.40 22.44 -8.41
C SER A 282 20.54 23.32 -9.65
N CYS A 283 19.43 23.59 -10.34
CA CYS A 283 19.38 24.53 -11.47
C CYS A 283 19.00 25.96 -11.04
N GLY A 284 18.94 26.26 -9.74
CA GLY A 284 18.59 27.59 -9.22
C GLY A 284 17.10 27.90 -9.24
N LEU A 285 16.23 26.90 -9.42
CA LEU A 285 14.77 27.06 -9.47
C LEU A 285 14.09 26.58 -8.18
N ASP A 286 12.95 27.18 -7.85
CA ASP A 286 12.08 26.74 -6.75
C ASP A 286 11.45 25.36 -7.07
N ASP A 287 11.55 24.40 -6.16
CA ASP A 287 10.89 23.09 -6.28
C ASP A 287 9.48 23.06 -5.69
N HIS A 288 8.94 24.22 -5.30
CA HIS A 288 7.61 24.38 -4.69
C HIS A 288 7.44 23.55 -3.42
N GLY A 289 8.54 23.32 -2.70
CA GLY A 289 8.56 22.53 -1.46
C GLY A 289 8.41 21.02 -1.66
N VAL A 290 8.30 20.52 -2.89
CA VAL A 290 8.11 19.09 -3.21
C VAL A 290 9.10 18.21 -2.48
N ALA A 291 10.39 18.56 -2.49
CA ALA A 291 11.40 17.71 -1.84
C ALA A 291 11.23 17.64 -0.32
N ARG A 292 10.81 18.73 0.36
CA ARG A 292 10.57 18.70 1.81
C ARG A 292 9.37 17.81 2.15
N LEU A 293 8.30 17.93 1.37
CA LEU A 293 7.10 17.09 1.53
C LEU A 293 7.42 15.62 1.26
N ALA A 294 8.20 15.34 0.22
CA ALA A 294 8.65 13.99 -0.11
C ALA A 294 9.55 13.39 0.97
N GLU A 295 10.48 14.17 1.54
CA GLU A 295 11.30 13.74 2.68
C GLU A 295 10.46 13.41 3.91
N SER A 296 9.42 14.21 4.20
CA SER A 296 8.48 13.91 5.28
C SER A 296 7.75 12.59 5.04
N ALA A 297 7.19 12.41 3.84
CA ALA A 297 6.49 11.19 3.46
C ALA A 297 7.38 9.93 3.57
N LEU A 298 8.66 10.04 3.17
CA LEU A 298 9.60 8.93 3.29
C LEU A 298 9.86 8.53 4.75
N ARG A 299 9.93 9.48 5.69
CA ARG A 299 10.12 9.15 7.13
C ARG A 299 8.96 8.33 7.69
N GLU A 300 7.75 8.58 7.22
CA GLU A 300 6.57 7.82 7.63
C GLU A 300 6.60 6.37 7.11
N LEU A 301 7.20 6.15 5.94
CA LEU A 301 7.29 4.86 5.25
C LEU A 301 8.53 4.04 5.61
N ALA A 302 9.42 4.59 6.44
CA ALA A 302 10.58 3.89 6.98
C ALA A 302 10.15 2.87 8.04
N ASP A 303 10.79 1.70 8.03
CA ASP A 303 10.58 0.65 9.03
C ASP A 303 11.73 0.68 10.02
N GLU A 304 11.43 1.17 11.21
CA GLU A 304 12.40 1.34 12.29
C GLU A 304 12.76 0.01 12.97
N ASP A 305 11.92 -1.02 12.83
CA ASP A 305 12.07 -2.29 13.53
C ASP A 305 12.89 -3.29 12.72
N ASN A 306 12.61 -3.42 11.42
CA ASN A 306 13.30 -4.36 10.51
C ASN A 306 14.29 -3.68 9.56
N GLY A 307 14.30 -2.35 9.51
CA GLY A 307 15.05 -1.58 8.53
C GLY A 307 14.37 -1.52 7.17
N GLY A 308 14.92 -0.69 6.28
CA GLY A 308 14.39 -0.48 4.94
C GLY A 308 13.05 0.28 4.96
N PHE A 309 12.31 0.17 3.85
CA PHE A 309 11.09 0.94 3.62
C PHE A 309 9.97 0.06 3.08
N TYR A 310 8.75 0.30 3.56
CA TYR A 310 7.56 -0.31 2.97
C TYR A 310 7.39 0.14 1.52
N ALA A 311 6.73 -0.65 0.67
CA ALA A 311 6.44 -0.24 -0.70
C ALA A 311 5.48 0.95 -0.77
N GLY A 312 4.61 1.10 0.23
CA GLY A 312 3.77 2.26 0.41
C GLY A 312 2.84 2.12 1.61
N VAL A 313 1.83 2.97 1.67
CA VAL A 313 0.70 2.87 2.60
C VAL A 313 -0.59 3.23 1.86
N GLY A 314 -1.62 2.44 2.11
CA GLY A 314 -2.98 2.73 1.69
C GLY A 314 -3.79 3.19 2.88
N TYR A 315 -4.82 4.00 2.63
CA TYR A 315 -5.84 4.23 3.63
C TYR A 315 -6.92 3.19 3.40
N HIS A 316 -7.02 2.23 4.32
CA HIS A 316 -8.04 1.18 4.29
C HIS A 316 -9.46 1.72 4.52
N TRP A 317 -9.61 3.04 4.63
CA TRP A 317 -10.84 3.71 4.97
C TRP A 317 -10.89 5.07 4.28
N ALA A 318 -11.76 5.18 3.27
CA ALA A 318 -12.09 6.39 2.51
C ALA A 318 -10.98 6.96 1.60
N THR A 319 -11.39 7.35 0.39
CA THR A 319 -10.63 8.35 -0.38
C THR A 319 -10.76 9.71 0.34
N PRO A 320 -9.88 10.68 0.09
CA PRO A 320 -9.99 12.04 0.63
C PRO A 320 -11.31 12.76 0.36
N SER A 321 -12.15 12.26 -0.57
CA SER A 321 -13.35 12.95 -1.04
C SER A 321 -14.65 12.14 -0.99
N ASP A 322 -14.62 10.81 -0.91
CA ASP A 322 -15.84 9.98 -0.87
C ASP A 322 -15.55 8.50 -0.47
N PRO A 323 -16.30 7.86 0.45
CA PRO A 323 -15.97 6.53 0.92
C PRO A 323 -16.69 5.34 0.24
N VAL A 324 -17.24 5.48 -0.98
CA VAL A 324 -18.02 4.38 -1.63
C VAL A 324 -17.16 3.24 -2.23
N ALA A 325 -15.84 3.40 -2.33
CA ALA A 325 -15.00 2.40 -3.02
C ALA A 325 -14.91 0.97 -2.40
N PRO A 326 -15.07 0.71 -1.07
CA PRO A 326 -14.83 -0.62 -0.54
C PRO A 326 -15.90 -1.65 -0.94
N ALA A 327 -17.14 -1.22 -1.19
CA ALA A 327 -18.28 -2.13 -1.33
C ALA A 327 -18.27 -2.86 -2.68
N VAL A 328 -18.02 -2.12 -3.77
CA VAL A 328 -17.91 -2.67 -5.13
C VAL A 328 -16.76 -3.67 -5.25
N GLN A 329 -15.63 -3.42 -4.58
CA GLN A 329 -14.45 -4.29 -4.67
C GLN A 329 -14.63 -5.67 -4.03
N GLN A 330 -15.54 -5.82 -3.07
CA GLN A 330 -15.65 -7.01 -2.23
C GLN A 330 -16.55 -8.10 -2.81
N LEU A 331 -17.40 -7.74 -3.78
CA LEU A 331 -18.29 -8.66 -4.49
C LEU A 331 -17.80 -8.97 -5.92
N LEU A 332 -16.83 -8.21 -6.44
CA LEU A 332 -16.24 -8.49 -7.73
C LEU A 332 -15.41 -9.78 -7.64
N PRO A 333 -15.65 -10.77 -8.55
CA PRO A 333 -14.73 -11.89 -8.69
C PRO A 333 -13.33 -11.34 -8.99
N ALA A 334 -12.28 -12.00 -8.48
CA ALA A 334 -10.94 -11.76 -9.00
C ALA A 334 -11.03 -11.85 -10.54
N PRO A 335 -10.62 -10.82 -11.29
CA PRO A 335 -10.81 -10.81 -12.74
C PRO A 335 -10.19 -12.08 -13.33
N ALA A 336 -11.03 -12.91 -13.94
CA ALA A 336 -10.57 -14.07 -14.67
C ALA A 336 -9.85 -13.59 -15.93
N GLY A 337 -8.55 -13.86 -16.01
CA GLY A 337 -7.78 -13.63 -17.23
C GLY A 337 -6.91 -12.37 -17.22
N SER A 338 -5.78 -12.46 -16.53
CA SER A 338 -4.51 -12.15 -17.19
C SER A 338 -3.46 -13.12 -16.67
N ALA A 339 -3.32 -14.26 -17.35
CA ALA A 339 -2.16 -15.14 -17.23
C ALA A 339 -0.91 -14.48 -17.85
N ALA A 340 -0.65 -13.24 -17.47
CA ALA A 340 0.53 -12.48 -17.82
C ALA A 340 1.16 -11.98 -16.51
N HIS A 341 2.01 -12.85 -15.96
CA HIS A 341 3.20 -12.49 -15.18
C HIS A 341 2.96 -12.03 -13.73
N GLY A 342 3.06 -13.02 -12.83
CA GLY A 342 3.73 -12.91 -11.54
C GLY A 342 3.34 -11.74 -10.65
N GLY A 343 2.26 -11.93 -9.89
CA GLY A 343 2.02 -11.21 -8.63
C GLY A 343 1.40 -9.82 -8.76
N ASP A 344 0.13 -9.76 -9.13
CA ASP A 344 -0.75 -8.67 -8.69
C ASP A 344 -2.22 -9.10 -8.84
N ASP A 345 -2.72 -9.88 -7.89
CA ASP A 345 -4.14 -10.16 -7.75
C ASP A 345 -4.76 -8.92 -7.05
N ARG A 346 -5.27 -7.99 -7.85
CA ARG A 346 -5.58 -6.57 -7.54
C ARG A 346 -6.74 -6.34 -6.55
N GLY A 347 -6.69 -6.99 -5.39
CA GLY A 347 -7.64 -6.78 -4.28
C GLY A 347 -7.02 -6.13 -3.05
N SER A 348 -5.81 -6.54 -2.68
CA SER A 348 -4.99 -5.97 -1.61
C SER A 348 -3.61 -5.66 -2.18
N LEU A 349 -3.26 -4.39 -2.31
CA LEU A 349 -1.90 -4.03 -2.69
C LEU A 349 -0.99 -4.38 -1.49
N PRO A 350 0.02 -5.25 -1.64
CA PRO A 350 0.85 -5.69 -0.51
C PRO A 350 1.90 -4.62 -0.20
N LEU A 351 1.43 -3.44 0.21
CA LEU A 351 2.21 -2.22 0.39
C LEU A 351 3.22 -2.33 1.53
N HIS A 352 3.03 -3.28 2.44
CA HIS A 352 3.97 -3.61 3.52
C HIS A 352 5.21 -4.39 3.04
N ARG A 353 5.21 -4.95 1.83
CA ARG A 353 6.37 -5.67 1.31
C ARG A 353 7.54 -4.74 1.07
N LYS A 354 8.75 -5.29 1.17
CA LYS A 354 9.99 -4.58 0.86
C LYS A 354 10.43 -5.00 -0.55
N THR A 355 10.60 -4.05 -1.45
CA THR A 355 10.91 -4.37 -2.87
C THR A 355 12.26 -3.81 -3.29
N THR A 356 12.91 -4.51 -4.22
CA THR A 356 14.17 -4.08 -4.83
C THR A 356 14.02 -2.73 -5.50
N LEU A 357 12.95 -2.55 -6.28
CA LEU A 357 12.70 -1.27 -6.96
C LEU A 357 12.60 -0.08 -6.00
N VAL A 358 11.95 -0.24 -4.85
CA VAL A 358 11.84 0.84 -3.84
C VAL A 358 13.19 1.17 -3.25
N HIS A 359 13.94 0.16 -2.79
CA HIS A 359 15.23 0.38 -2.15
C HIS A 359 16.28 0.91 -3.14
N ALA A 360 16.25 0.43 -4.39
CA ALA A 360 17.09 0.95 -5.46
C ALA A 360 16.80 2.42 -5.77
N ARG A 361 15.53 2.85 -5.84
CA ARG A 361 15.19 4.27 -6.03
C ARG A 361 15.59 5.13 -4.84
N LEU A 362 15.37 4.63 -3.63
CA LEU A 362 15.76 5.32 -2.39
C LEU A 362 17.26 5.53 -2.27
N ALA A 363 18.06 4.56 -2.71
CA ALA A 363 19.52 4.67 -2.71
C ALA A 363 19.97 5.95 -3.43
N ARG A 364 19.33 6.27 -4.56
CA ARG A 364 19.67 7.46 -5.39
C ARG A 364 19.37 8.81 -4.72
N VAL A 365 18.53 8.82 -3.70
CA VAL A 365 18.16 10.04 -2.94
C VAL A 365 18.64 10.00 -1.50
N ALA A 366 19.28 8.92 -1.07
CA ALA A 366 19.89 8.87 0.24
C ALA A 366 21.12 9.79 0.26
N ARG A 367 21.17 10.72 1.22
CA ARG A 367 22.38 11.53 1.49
C ARG A 367 23.14 10.91 2.64
N ASP A 368 24.46 11.10 2.65
CA ASP A 368 25.24 11.02 3.88
C ASP A 368 24.84 12.19 4.78
N ALA A 369 24.44 11.91 6.01
CA ALA A 369 24.34 12.91 7.06
C ALA A 369 25.48 12.63 8.06
N PRO A 370 26.11 13.66 8.66
CA PRO A 370 27.17 13.45 9.64
C PRO A 370 26.66 12.57 10.78
N ALA A 371 27.48 11.58 11.15
CA ALA A 371 27.18 10.61 12.18
C ALA A 371 26.71 11.31 13.45
N ARG A 372 25.46 11.04 13.88
CA ARG A 372 25.07 11.36 15.26
C ARG A 372 25.83 10.41 16.18
N PRO A 373 26.27 10.87 17.36
CA PRO A 373 26.92 10.01 18.32
C PRO A 373 26.02 8.81 18.59
N THR A 374 26.61 7.64 18.43
CA THR A 374 26.09 6.33 18.73
C THR A 374 25.39 6.39 20.08
N ARG A 375 24.05 6.32 20.10
CA ARG A 375 23.39 5.75 21.27
C ARG A 375 23.87 4.31 21.31
N GLU A 376 24.54 3.95 22.40
CA GLU A 376 24.97 2.58 22.69
C GLU A 376 23.86 1.62 22.29
N ARG A 377 24.22 0.66 21.43
CA ARG A 377 23.34 -0.46 21.12
C ARG A 377 23.02 -1.11 22.46
N GLY A 378 21.81 -0.88 22.96
CA GLY A 378 21.25 -1.74 23.99
C GLY A 378 21.39 -3.16 23.46
N GLU A 379 22.11 -3.97 24.23
CA GLU A 379 22.42 -5.38 23.99
C GLU A 379 21.28 -6.08 23.26
N ASP A 380 21.64 -7.00 22.36
CA ASP A 380 20.75 -7.99 21.75
C ASP A 380 19.66 -8.37 22.76
N ARG A 381 18.51 -7.70 22.65
CA ARG A 381 17.34 -8.07 23.42
C ARG A 381 16.93 -9.38 22.80
N LYS A 382 17.42 -10.46 23.42
CA LYS A 382 16.82 -11.79 23.35
C LYS A 382 15.33 -11.53 23.27
N ARG A 383 14.71 -11.94 22.14
CA ARG A 383 13.26 -12.15 22.11
C ARG A 383 12.93 -12.82 23.44
N PRO A 384 11.96 -12.34 24.23
CA PRO A 384 11.63 -13.03 25.46
C PRO A 384 11.32 -14.48 25.08
N SER A 385 12.25 -15.39 25.40
CA SER A 385 12.14 -16.83 25.20
C SER A 385 11.21 -17.45 26.24
N HIS A 386 10.26 -16.66 26.72
CA HIS A 386 9.30 -16.98 27.77
C HIS A 386 7.93 -16.40 27.40
N LEU A 387 7.46 -16.67 26.18
CA LEU A 387 6.03 -16.76 25.88
C LEU A 387 5.71 -18.06 25.12
N ALA A 388 6.57 -19.08 25.25
CA ALA A 388 6.13 -20.47 25.22
C ALA A 388 5.44 -20.78 26.57
N GLY A 389 4.39 -20.02 26.88
CA GLY A 389 3.49 -20.25 28.00
C GLY A 389 2.27 -20.93 27.43
N ALA A 390 2.17 -22.23 27.69
CA ALA A 390 1.10 -23.14 27.30
C ALA A 390 -0.29 -22.47 27.19
N LEU A 391 -1.09 -22.88 26.19
CA LEU A 391 -2.51 -23.06 26.44
C LEU A 391 -2.60 -23.91 27.72
N PRO A 392 -3.10 -23.39 28.86
CA PRO A 392 -3.09 -24.17 30.07
C PRO A 392 -4.01 -25.37 29.88
N GLY A 393 -3.45 -26.56 30.00
CA GLY A 393 -4.19 -27.65 30.63
C GLY A 393 -4.59 -27.19 32.03
N ASP A 394 -5.90 -27.21 32.26
CA ASP A 394 -6.65 -27.13 33.51
C ASP A 394 -6.52 -25.87 34.40
N GLY A 395 -7.67 -25.22 34.61
CA GLY A 395 -7.96 -24.56 35.90
C GLY A 395 -8.91 -23.37 35.89
N ALA A 396 -8.79 -22.46 34.92
CA ALA A 396 -9.71 -21.33 34.77
C ALA A 396 -9.82 -20.96 33.30
N ALA A 397 -10.79 -21.55 32.61
CA ALA A 397 -11.19 -21.08 31.29
C ALA A 397 -11.66 -19.64 31.43
N CYS A 398 -10.97 -18.67 30.81
CA CYS A 398 -11.68 -17.47 30.41
C CYS A 398 -12.82 -17.95 29.51
N PRO A 399 -14.08 -17.65 29.82
CA PRO A 399 -15.17 -18.06 28.95
C PRO A 399 -14.88 -17.46 27.58
N VAL A 400 -14.76 -18.33 26.57
CA VAL A 400 -14.76 -17.89 25.17
C VAL A 400 -16.00 -17.01 24.99
N PRO A 401 -15.88 -15.78 24.46
CA PRO A 401 -17.03 -14.92 24.32
C PRO A 401 -18.11 -15.66 23.55
N THR A 402 -19.29 -15.81 24.17
CA THR A 402 -20.45 -16.30 23.44
C THR A 402 -20.81 -15.28 22.36
N VAL A 403 -21.23 -15.75 21.19
CA VAL A 403 -21.65 -14.86 20.10
C VAL A 403 -22.61 -13.79 20.64
N PRO A 404 -22.35 -12.49 20.43
CA PRO A 404 -23.14 -11.43 21.06
C PRO A 404 -24.61 -11.57 20.68
N ARG A 405 -25.51 -11.43 21.67
CA ARG A 405 -26.95 -11.66 21.48
C ARG A 405 -27.55 -10.58 20.57
N VAL A 406 -28.35 -11.02 19.60
CA VAL A 406 -29.28 -10.18 18.84
C VAL A 406 -30.67 -10.39 19.40
N ASP A 407 -31.42 -9.31 19.60
CA ASP A 407 -32.80 -9.38 20.07
C ASP A 407 -33.68 -9.96 18.94
N PRO A 408 -34.24 -11.17 19.12
CA PRO A 408 -35.04 -11.80 18.08
C PRO A 408 -36.41 -11.13 17.90
N THR A 409 -36.85 -10.29 18.82
CA THR A 409 -38.16 -9.63 18.81
C THR A 409 -38.17 -8.34 17.99
N VAL A 410 -37.00 -7.72 17.77
CA VAL A 410 -36.87 -6.50 16.98
C VAL A 410 -36.90 -6.84 15.49
N ALA A 411 -37.94 -6.37 14.79
CA ALA A 411 -38.03 -6.47 13.34
C ALA A 411 -37.13 -5.42 12.68
N LEU A 412 -36.28 -5.84 11.75
CA LEU A 412 -35.49 -4.92 10.92
C LEU A 412 -36.35 -4.44 9.74
N PRO A 413 -36.46 -3.13 9.47
CA PRO A 413 -37.21 -2.58 8.35
C PRO A 413 -36.46 -2.78 7.02
N VAL A 414 -36.16 -4.02 6.67
CA VAL A 414 -35.44 -4.41 5.44
C VAL A 414 -36.14 -5.61 4.79
N ASP A 415 -36.03 -5.70 3.47
CA ASP A 415 -36.47 -6.88 2.72
C ASP A 415 -35.53 -8.05 3.01
N ARG A 416 -35.86 -8.82 4.04
CA ARG A 416 -35.06 -9.94 4.55
C ARG A 416 -34.80 -11.00 3.48
N GLU A 417 -35.82 -11.36 2.69
CA GLU A 417 -35.69 -12.41 1.68
C GLU A 417 -34.80 -11.97 0.52
N ARG A 418 -34.96 -10.73 0.06
CA ARG A 418 -34.07 -10.16 -0.98
C ARG A 418 -32.61 -10.17 -0.54
N HIS A 419 -32.32 -9.74 0.69
CA HIS A 419 -30.94 -9.74 1.21
C HIS A 419 -30.38 -11.17 1.35
N LEU A 420 -31.14 -12.11 1.91
CA LEU A 420 -30.70 -13.49 2.04
C LEU A 420 -30.46 -14.16 0.67
N ASN A 421 -31.29 -13.87 -0.32
CA ASN A 421 -31.09 -14.37 -1.69
C ASN A 421 -29.83 -13.79 -2.34
N ALA A 422 -29.56 -12.49 -2.14
CA ALA A 422 -28.31 -11.86 -2.58
C ALA A 422 -27.09 -12.50 -1.92
N ILE A 423 -27.12 -12.70 -0.60
CA ILE A 423 -26.04 -13.35 0.16
C ILE A 423 -25.79 -14.77 -0.35
N ARG A 424 -26.84 -15.58 -0.53
CA ARG A 424 -26.73 -16.96 -1.05
C ARG A 424 -26.11 -17.01 -2.44
N SER A 425 -26.50 -16.08 -3.32
CA SER A 425 -25.95 -15.95 -4.68
C SER A 425 -24.46 -15.55 -4.65
N GLY A 426 -24.10 -14.59 -3.80
CA GLY A 426 -22.72 -14.10 -3.66
C GLY A 426 -21.76 -15.10 -3.01
N ALA A 427 -22.23 -15.91 -2.07
CA ALA A 427 -21.41 -16.82 -1.26
C ALA A 427 -20.53 -17.80 -2.06
N ARG A 428 -20.92 -18.17 -3.29
CA ARG A 428 -20.13 -19.06 -4.16
C ARG A 428 -19.04 -18.34 -4.96
N ARG A 429 -19.18 -17.02 -5.14
CA ARG A 429 -18.32 -16.18 -5.99
C ARG A 429 -17.25 -15.44 -5.20
N ILE A 430 -17.43 -15.28 -3.90
CA ILE A 430 -16.45 -14.60 -3.06
C ILE A 430 -15.11 -15.35 -3.04
N ARG A 431 -14.03 -14.58 -2.99
CA ARG A 431 -12.64 -15.08 -2.91
C ARG A 431 -11.83 -14.38 -1.82
N ARG A 432 -12.47 -13.46 -1.09
CA ARG A 432 -11.84 -12.58 -0.10
C ARG A 432 -12.34 -12.82 1.31
N VAL A 433 -11.45 -12.78 2.30
CA VAL A 433 -11.78 -12.95 3.73
C VAL A 433 -12.66 -11.81 4.23
N SER A 434 -12.36 -10.56 3.85
CA SER A 434 -13.17 -9.40 4.24
C SER A 434 -14.64 -9.52 3.79
N ALA A 435 -14.86 -10.03 2.58
CA ALA A 435 -16.18 -10.32 2.03
C ALA A 435 -16.84 -11.53 2.69
N ALA A 436 -16.08 -12.61 2.93
CA ALA A 436 -16.57 -13.80 3.60
C ALA A 436 -17.10 -13.50 5.00
N TYR A 437 -16.31 -12.78 5.80
CA TYR A 437 -16.66 -12.36 7.14
C TYR A 437 -17.94 -11.52 7.17
N ARG A 438 -18.09 -10.55 6.25
CA ARG A 438 -19.30 -9.71 6.15
C ARG A 438 -20.54 -10.53 5.83
N LEU A 439 -20.45 -11.44 4.85
CA LEU A 439 -21.55 -12.35 4.54
C LEU A 439 -21.90 -13.21 5.77
N ILE A 440 -20.88 -13.68 6.52
CA ILE A 440 -21.05 -14.42 7.78
C ILE A 440 -21.87 -13.63 8.79
N ALA A 441 -21.45 -12.41 9.10
CA ALA A 441 -22.15 -11.55 10.04
C ALA A 441 -23.58 -11.17 9.58
N ASP A 442 -23.78 -10.84 8.30
CA ASP A 442 -25.11 -10.48 7.81
C ASP A 442 -26.07 -11.68 7.78
N THR A 443 -25.58 -12.86 7.43
CA THR A 443 -26.40 -14.08 7.49
C THR A 443 -26.74 -14.40 8.93
N TRP A 444 -25.79 -14.26 9.85
CA TRP A 444 -26.06 -14.48 11.26
C TRP A 444 -27.13 -13.50 11.77
N LEU A 445 -27.01 -12.21 11.44
CA LEU A 445 -27.97 -11.17 11.81
C LEU A 445 -29.38 -11.43 11.26
N LEU A 446 -29.48 -11.81 9.97
CA LEU A 446 -30.76 -11.99 9.29
C LEU A 446 -31.39 -13.37 9.52
N ALA A 447 -30.60 -14.45 9.53
CA ALA A 447 -31.07 -15.82 9.61
C ALA A 447 -31.00 -16.40 11.04
N ARG A 448 -30.36 -15.70 11.98
CA ARG A 448 -30.18 -16.14 13.38
C ARG A 448 -29.43 -17.47 13.49
N GLY A 449 -28.48 -17.66 12.58
CA GLY A 449 -27.69 -18.87 12.43
C GLY A 449 -27.10 -18.98 11.03
N LEU A 450 -26.15 -19.90 10.85
CA LEU A 450 -25.48 -20.11 9.57
C LEU A 450 -25.91 -21.44 8.91
N PRO A 451 -25.91 -21.52 7.57
CA PRO A 451 -26.08 -22.79 6.87
C PRO A 451 -25.02 -23.81 7.29
N ARG A 452 -25.39 -25.10 7.33
CA ARG A 452 -24.41 -26.19 7.43
C ARG A 452 -23.48 -26.13 6.21
N SER A 453 -22.17 -26.34 6.43
CA SER A 453 -21.13 -26.37 5.38
C SER A 453 -21.20 -25.16 4.43
N TRP A 454 -20.72 -24.00 4.90
CA TRP A 454 -20.89 -22.75 4.20
C TRP A 454 -19.60 -22.27 3.50
N PRO A 455 -19.61 -21.98 2.18
CA PRO A 455 -18.38 -21.63 1.44
C PRO A 455 -17.58 -20.44 2.00
N PRO A 456 -18.18 -19.36 2.55
CA PRO A 456 -17.44 -18.30 3.22
C PRO A 456 -16.58 -18.80 4.39
N VAL A 457 -17.09 -19.75 5.19
CA VAL A 457 -16.34 -20.32 6.31
C VAL A 457 -15.15 -21.13 5.80
N ALA A 458 -15.35 -21.95 4.77
CA ALA A 458 -14.27 -22.72 4.16
C ALA A 458 -13.17 -21.82 3.55
N LEU A 459 -13.56 -20.72 2.91
CA LEU A 459 -12.63 -19.72 2.39
C LEU A 459 -11.81 -19.07 3.51
N VAL A 460 -12.46 -18.70 4.62
CA VAL A 460 -11.77 -18.17 5.80
C VAL A 460 -10.72 -19.16 6.31
N CYS A 461 -11.10 -20.43 6.51
CA CYS A 461 -10.15 -21.46 6.98
C CYS A 461 -8.96 -21.63 6.01
N ALA A 462 -9.22 -21.63 4.70
CA ALA A 462 -8.17 -21.76 3.68
C ALA A 462 -7.21 -20.56 3.62
N ALA A 463 -7.60 -19.42 4.20
CA ALA A 463 -6.81 -18.20 4.20
C ALA A 463 -5.90 -18.04 5.42
N GLN A 464 -5.97 -18.94 6.42
CA GLN A 464 -5.06 -18.91 7.55
C GLN A 464 -3.65 -19.41 7.14
N ASN A 465 -2.63 -18.63 7.47
CA ASN A 465 -1.25 -18.94 7.19
C ASN A 465 -0.56 -19.62 8.38
N GLY A 466 0.60 -20.22 8.12
CA GLY A 466 1.40 -20.91 9.15
C GLY A 466 1.94 -20.00 10.26
N ASP A 467 1.90 -18.68 10.09
CA ASP A 467 2.24 -17.70 11.13
C ASP A 467 1.07 -17.41 12.09
N GLY A 468 -0.11 -18.01 11.85
CA GLY A 468 -1.32 -17.83 12.63
C GLY A 468 -2.26 -16.75 12.12
N GLY A 469 -1.75 -15.78 11.36
CA GLY A 469 -2.56 -14.72 10.75
C GLY A 469 -3.31 -15.21 9.50
N PHE A 470 -4.18 -14.35 8.97
CA PHE A 470 -4.93 -14.60 7.74
C PHE A 470 -4.55 -13.60 6.66
N GLY A 471 -4.44 -14.07 5.42
CA GLY A 471 -4.39 -13.20 4.23
C GLY A 471 -5.77 -12.92 3.66
N GLU A 472 -5.91 -11.86 2.86
CA GLU A 472 -7.21 -11.50 2.26
C GLU A 472 -7.70 -12.58 1.27
N CYS A 473 -6.78 -13.30 0.62
CA CYS A 473 -7.06 -14.53 -0.14
C CYS A 473 -6.12 -15.66 0.32
N PRO A 474 -6.49 -16.94 0.14
CA PRO A 474 -5.59 -18.06 0.37
C PRO A 474 -4.22 -17.87 -0.32
N GLY A 475 -3.15 -18.01 0.45
CA GLY A 475 -1.77 -17.84 -0.02
C GLY A 475 -1.25 -16.39 -0.05
N GLN A 476 -2.06 -15.39 0.30
CA GLN A 476 -1.59 -14.02 0.51
C GLN A 476 -0.94 -13.84 1.89
N ASP A 477 -0.11 -12.80 2.05
CA ASP A 477 0.51 -12.49 3.33
C ASP A 477 -0.54 -12.14 4.39
N SER A 478 -0.28 -12.53 5.63
CA SER A 478 -1.14 -12.22 6.76
C SER A 478 -1.20 -10.72 7.05
N ASP A 479 -2.38 -10.20 7.34
CA ASP A 479 -2.62 -8.84 7.83
C ASP A 479 -3.66 -8.82 8.97
N VAL A 480 -3.66 -7.77 9.79
CA VAL A 480 -4.56 -7.64 10.95
C VAL A 480 -6.04 -7.57 10.55
N ALA A 481 -6.38 -6.96 9.42
CA ALA A 481 -7.78 -6.82 9.00
C ALA A 481 -8.36 -8.16 8.54
N SER A 482 -7.62 -8.90 7.72
CA SER A 482 -7.95 -10.26 7.32
C SER A 482 -7.97 -11.20 8.54
N THR A 483 -7.03 -11.04 9.48
CA THR A 483 -6.97 -11.83 10.71
C THR A 483 -8.19 -11.59 11.61
N HIS A 484 -8.60 -10.33 11.78
CA HIS A 484 -9.86 -10.00 12.47
C HIS A 484 -11.06 -10.65 11.79
N GLY A 485 -11.20 -10.49 10.47
CA GLY A 485 -12.28 -11.10 9.71
C GLY A 485 -12.31 -12.63 9.84
N GLY A 486 -11.14 -13.26 9.84
CA GLY A 486 -11.00 -14.70 10.04
C GLY A 486 -11.43 -15.15 11.44
N VAL A 487 -10.90 -14.50 12.49
CA VAL A 487 -11.21 -14.83 13.89
C VAL A 487 -12.70 -14.60 14.20
N VAL A 488 -13.24 -13.42 13.88
CA VAL A 488 -14.65 -13.10 14.18
C VAL A 488 -15.59 -13.91 13.28
N GLY A 489 -15.22 -14.16 12.02
CA GLY A 489 -15.97 -15.04 11.13
C GLY A 489 -16.09 -16.46 11.68
N LEU A 490 -14.99 -17.03 12.21
CA LEU A 490 -15.00 -18.35 12.83
C LEU A 490 -15.72 -18.37 14.19
N LEU A 491 -15.66 -17.29 14.96
CA LEU A 491 -16.49 -17.12 16.16
C LEU A 491 -17.98 -17.21 15.82
N LEU A 492 -18.44 -16.41 14.86
CA LEU A 492 -19.84 -16.39 14.41
C LEU A 492 -20.28 -17.73 13.83
N ALA A 493 -19.35 -18.48 13.23
CA ALA A 493 -19.61 -19.81 12.71
C ALA A 493 -19.55 -20.94 13.74
N GLY A 494 -19.23 -20.64 15.01
CA GLY A 494 -19.03 -21.67 16.03
C GLY A 494 -17.85 -22.60 15.70
N ALA A 495 -16.86 -22.08 14.97
CA ALA A 495 -15.78 -22.83 14.35
C ALA A 495 -14.39 -22.42 14.85
N LEU A 496 -14.29 -21.79 16.04
CA LEU A 496 -13.01 -21.37 16.63
C LEU A 496 -12.01 -22.52 16.81
N GLY A 497 -12.48 -23.77 16.94
CA GLY A 497 -11.59 -24.95 16.98
C GLY A 497 -10.78 -25.18 15.70
N GLN A 498 -11.06 -24.47 14.61
CA GLN A 498 -10.28 -24.50 13.37
C GLN A 498 -9.13 -23.48 13.37
N LEU A 499 -9.06 -22.57 14.35
CA LEU A 499 -8.00 -21.58 14.43
C LEU A 499 -6.67 -22.21 14.83
N SER A 500 -5.61 -21.83 14.12
CA SER A 500 -4.25 -22.03 14.59
C SER A 500 -4.02 -21.35 15.95
N PRO A 501 -3.40 -22.03 16.94
CA PRO A 501 -2.99 -21.42 18.20
C PRO A 501 -2.06 -20.20 18.03
N ALA A 502 -1.32 -20.12 16.91
CA ALA A 502 -0.38 -19.04 16.62
C ALA A 502 -1.06 -17.69 16.31
N VAL A 503 -2.39 -17.65 16.17
CA VAL A 503 -3.12 -16.41 15.83
C VAL A 503 -2.91 -15.29 16.87
N ALA A 504 -2.81 -15.65 18.15
CA ALA A 504 -2.53 -14.68 19.22
C ALA A 504 -1.11 -14.12 19.09
N ASP A 505 -0.13 -14.97 18.78
CA ASP A 505 1.26 -14.56 18.58
C ASP A 505 1.40 -13.59 17.40
N TYR A 506 0.68 -13.86 16.30
CA TYR A 506 0.63 -12.95 15.15
C TYR A 506 0.09 -11.57 15.53
N LEU A 507 -1.04 -11.51 16.23
CA LEU A 507 -1.64 -10.25 16.68
C LEU A 507 -0.71 -9.51 17.64
N HIS A 508 -0.08 -10.21 18.59
CA HIS A 508 0.91 -9.61 19.49
C HIS A 508 2.15 -9.10 18.76
N ALA A 509 2.59 -9.75 17.69
CA ALA A 509 3.69 -9.27 16.85
C ALA A 509 3.34 -7.98 16.08
N CYS A 510 2.05 -7.67 15.90
CA CYS A 510 1.59 -6.42 15.29
C CYS A 510 1.53 -5.24 16.27
N ARG A 511 1.68 -5.49 17.58
CA ARG A 511 1.67 -4.45 18.60
C ARG A 511 2.96 -3.62 18.57
N ARG A 512 2.83 -2.32 18.81
CA ARG A 512 3.97 -1.38 18.85
C ARG A 512 4.25 -0.86 20.26
N PRO A 513 5.44 -0.28 20.50
CA PRO A 513 5.82 0.26 21.81
C PRO A 513 4.91 1.39 22.32
N ASP A 514 4.20 2.09 21.42
CA ASP A 514 3.20 3.11 21.77
C ASP A 514 1.90 2.51 22.34
N GLY A 515 1.74 1.19 22.29
CA GLY A 515 0.60 0.44 22.81
C GLY A 515 -0.48 0.12 21.77
N GLY A 516 -0.46 0.76 20.60
CA GLY A 516 -1.34 0.45 19.47
C GLY A 516 -0.86 -0.74 18.62
N PHE A 517 -1.59 -1.03 17.54
CA PHE A 517 -1.26 -2.08 16.59
C PHE A 517 -1.19 -1.53 15.16
N GLY A 518 -0.20 -2.01 14.39
CA GLY A 518 -0.09 -1.76 12.96
C GLY A 518 -0.79 -2.83 12.12
N ALA A 519 -0.89 -2.60 10.80
CA ALA A 519 -1.56 -3.52 9.88
C ALA A 519 -0.87 -4.90 9.77
N VAL A 520 0.43 -4.93 10.00
CA VAL A 520 1.30 -6.10 9.98
C VAL A 520 2.42 -5.90 11.01
N PRO A 521 3.19 -6.93 11.38
CA PRO A 521 4.33 -6.78 12.29
C PRO A 521 5.30 -5.68 11.84
N GLY A 522 5.63 -4.78 12.78
CA GLY A 522 6.55 -3.65 12.57
C GLY A 522 5.92 -2.39 11.97
N MET A 523 4.71 -2.46 11.36
CA MET A 523 4.06 -1.26 10.80
C MET A 523 3.56 -0.32 11.91
N ARG A 524 3.54 1.00 11.64
CA ARG A 524 3.11 2.02 12.62
C ARG A 524 1.67 1.78 13.06
N SER A 525 1.40 2.07 14.33
CA SER A 525 0.07 1.97 14.92
C SER A 525 -0.92 2.91 14.23
N ASP A 526 -2.16 2.47 14.08
CA ASP A 526 -3.31 3.31 13.79
C ASP A 526 -4.56 2.81 14.52
N VAL A 527 -5.55 3.67 14.69
CA VAL A 527 -6.77 3.37 15.45
C VAL A 527 -7.56 2.21 14.84
N SER A 528 -7.54 2.05 13.52
CA SER A 528 -8.29 0.99 12.83
C SER A 528 -7.70 -0.39 13.11
N HIS A 529 -6.40 -0.58 12.88
CA HIS A 529 -5.74 -1.86 13.14
C HIS A 529 -5.61 -2.16 14.63
N THR A 530 -5.46 -1.12 15.46
CA THR A 530 -5.55 -1.25 16.92
C THR A 530 -6.88 -1.87 17.32
N HIS A 531 -7.99 -1.30 16.83
CA HIS A 531 -9.31 -1.84 17.11
C HIS A 531 -9.48 -3.28 16.59
N LEU A 532 -9.10 -3.54 15.34
CA LEU A 532 -9.27 -4.87 14.71
C LEU A 532 -8.49 -5.95 15.47
N ALA A 533 -7.26 -5.65 15.88
CA ALA A 533 -6.45 -6.54 16.70
C ALA A 533 -7.07 -6.77 18.08
N VAL A 534 -7.54 -5.71 18.75
CA VAL A 534 -8.21 -5.83 20.07
C VAL A 534 -9.50 -6.63 19.97
N ALA A 535 -10.33 -6.39 18.95
CA ALA A 535 -11.55 -7.16 18.70
C ALA A 535 -11.26 -8.65 18.43
N ALA A 536 -10.19 -8.95 17.69
CA ALA A 536 -9.77 -10.33 17.48
C ALA A 536 -9.25 -10.99 18.77
N LEU A 537 -8.43 -10.30 19.56
CA LEU A 537 -7.96 -10.79 20.87
C LEU A 537 -9.10 -11.00 21.86
N HIS A 538 -10.07 -10.09 21.87
CA HIS A 538 -11.30 -10.21 22.65
C HIS A 538 -12.09 -11.46 22.22
N ALA A 539 -12.33 -11.66 20.91
CA ALA A 539 -13.01 -12.84 20.37
C ALA A 539 -12.34 -14.18 20.74
N LEU A 540 -11.03 -14.17 20.99
CA LEU A 540 -10.27 -15.34 21.45
C LEU A 540 -10.38 -15.59 22.96
N GLY A 541 -11.07 -14.72 23.72
CA GLY A 541 -11.17 -14.81 25.17
C GLY A 541 -9.86 -14.48 25.88
N LEU A 542 -9.00 -13.67 25.26
CA LEU A 542 -7.67 -13.29 25.79
C LEU A 542 -7.68 -11.94 26.52
N ASP A 543 -8.85 -11.48 26.95
CA ASP A 543 -8.99 -10.25 27.73
C ASP A 543 -8.12 -10.29 29.00
N GLY A 544 -7.49 -9.16 29.32
CA GLY A 544 -6.63 -9.03 30.50
C GLY A 544 -5.29 -9.80 30.44
N ARG A 545 -5.02 -10.54 29.35
CA ARG A 545 -3.74 -11.28 29.17
C ARG A 545 -2.65 -10.46 28.49
N TRP A 546 -2.91 -9.18 28.23
CA TRP A 546 -1.97 -8.26 27.62
C TRP A 546 -2.18 -6.85 28.21
N PRO A 547 -1.14 -5.98 28.25
CA PRO A 547 -1.24 -4.71 28.96
C PRO A 547 -2.10 -3.70 28.18
N THR A 548 -3.36 -3.63 28.57
CA THR A 548 -4.46 -2.84 27.99
C THR A 548 -4.24 -1.33 28.16
N ASP A 549 -3.58 -0.89 29.23
CA ASP A 549 -3.31 0.53 29.53
C ASP A 549 -2.55 1.25 28.40
N GLY A 550 -1.58 0.56 27.79
CA GLY A 550 -0.83 1.11 26.67
C GLY A 550 -1.71 1.40 25.45
N CYS A 551 -2.71 0.55 25.19
CA CYS A 551 -3.65 0.75 24.10
C CYS A 551 -4.56 1.96 24.36
N ALA A 552 -5.06 2.11 25.59
CA ALA A 552 -5.83 3.29 25.98
C ALA A 552 -4.99 4.58 25.85
N ALA A 553 -3.71 4.55 26.24
CA ALA A 553 -2.78 5.66 26.08
C ALA A 553 -2.54 6.02 24.60
N PHE A 554 -2.37 5.03 23.73
CA PHE A 554 -2.29 5.25 22.28
C PHE A 554 -3.56 5.95 21.75
N LEU A 555 -4.75 5.44 22.09
CA LEU A 555 -6.01 6.06 21.67
C LEU A 555 -6.16 7.48 22.20
N ALA A 556 -5.77 7.74 23.45
CA ALA A 556 -5.75 9.09 24.02
C ALA A 556 -4.85 10.05 23.22
N SER A 557 -3.69 9.58 22.74
CA SER A 557 -2.81 10.37 21.88
C SER A 557 -3.37 10.65 20.48
N CYS A 558 -4.38 9.88 20.04
CA CYS A 558 -5.11 10.10 18.79
C CYS A 558 -6.31 11.04 18.95
N ARG A 559 -6.61 11.50 20.17
CA ARG A 559 -7.71 12.42 20.44
C ARG A 559 -7.37 13.82 19.94
N VAL A 560 -8.34 14.47 19.30
CA VAL A 560 -8.19 15.83 18.77
C VAL A 560 -8.95 16.81 19.67
N GLY A 561 -8.45 18.05 19.80
CA GLY A 561 -9.08 19.09 20.62
C GLY A 561 -10.53 19.41 20.24
N SER A 562 -10.98 19.03 19.04
CA SER A 562 -12.38 19.15 18.61
C SER A 562 -13.32 18.12 19.26
N GLY A 563 -12.81 17.11 19.96
CA GLY A 563 -13.60 16.07 20.65
C GLY A 563 -13.31 14.66 20.15
N GLY A 564 -13.48 14.41 18.84
CA GLY A 564 -13.30 13.10 18.20
C GLY A 564 -11.84 12.59 18.12
N PHE A 565 -11.67 11.43 17.48
CA PHE A 565 -10.36 10.76 17.30
C PHE A 565 -9.91 10.79 15.85
N GLY A 566 -8.63 11.07 15.64
CA GLY A 566 -7.94 10.88 14.37
C GLY A 566 -7.42 9.46 14.21
N ALA A 567 -7.02 9.08 13.00
CA ALA A 567 -6.53 7.72 12.74
C ALA A 567 -5.16 7.43 13.38
N ARG A 568 -4.38 8.47 13.64
CA ARG A 568 -3.08 8.46 14.31
C ARG A 568 -2.91 9.77 15.10
N PRO A 569 -1.91 9.87 15.99
CA PRO A 569 -1.60 11.13 16.65
C PRO A 569 -1.34 12.25 15.64
N GLY A 570 -1.96 13.41 15.85
CA GLY A 570 -1.88 14.56 14.94
C GLY A 570 -2.76 14.50 13.69
N HIS A 571 -3.41 13.36 13.39
CA HIS A 571 -4.39 13.29 12.31
C HIS A 571 -5.70 13.96 12.70
N PRO A 572 -6.44 14.53 11.72
CA PRO A 572 -7.75 15.09 11.99
C PRO A 572 -8.76 14.01 12.42
N ALA A 573 -9.70 14.42 13.29
CA ALA A 573 -10.77 13.55 13.76
C ALA A 573 -11.72 13.16 12.63
N ASN A 574 -12.21 11.92 12.63
CA ASN A 574 -13.23 11.43 11.71
C ASN A 574 -14.14 10.37 12.36
N THR A 575 -15.31 10.11 11.76
CA THR A 575 -16.34 9.24 12.37
C THR A 575 -15.90 7.80 12.51
N LEU A 576 -15.09 7.27 11.58
CA LEU A 576 -14.57 5.90 11.66
C LEU A 576 -13.56 5.75 12.80
N ALA A 577 -12.53 6.59 12.84
CA ALA A 577 -11.52 6.55 13.89
C ALA A 577 -12.15 6.78 15.27
N THR A 578 -13.11 7.72 15.36
CA THR A 578 -13.88 7.94 16.60
C THR A 578 -14.66 6.69 17.02
N ARG A 579 -15.42 6.07 16.11
CA ARG A 579 -16.12 4.80 16.37
C ARG A 579 -15.18 3.70 16.83
N ARG A 580 -14.06 3.49 16.12
CA ARG A 580 -13.08 2.44 16.40
C ARG A 580 -12.39 2.66 17.74
N ALA A 581 -12.03 3.91 18.07
CA ALA A 581 -11.47 4.25 19.37
C ALA A 581 -12.46 3.97 20.51
N VAL A 582 -13.70 4.45 20.40
CA VAL A 582 -14.75 4.21 21.41
C VAL A 582 -15.03 2.72 21.57
N ALA A 583 -15.18 1.98 20.46
CA ALA A 583 -15.38 0.53 20.50
C ALA A 583 -14.22 -0.20 21.18
N THR A 584 -12.97 0.21 20.90
CA THR A 584 -11.78 -0.38 21.52
C THR A 584 -11.75 -0.12 23.01
N LEU A 585 -12.00 1.12 23.46
CA LEU A 585 -12.05 1.45 24.89
C LEU A 585 -13.11 0.62 25.62
N ARG A 586 -14.28 0.37 25.01
CA ARG A 586 -15.30 -0.52 25.58
C ARG A 586 -14.83 -1.97 25.70
N LEU A 587 -14.22 -2.54 24.65
CA LEU A 587 -13.67 -3.90 24.70
C LEU A 587 -12.59 -4.06 25.77
N LEU A 588 -11.81 -3.00 26.02
CA LEU A 588 -10.78 -2.98 27.07
C LEU A 588 -11.36 -2.77 28.48
N GLY A 589 -12.64 -2.44 28.62
CA GLY A 589 -13.22 -1.97 29.88
C GLY A 589 -12.62 -0.65 30.38
N ALA A 590 -12.01 0.13 29.49
CA ALA A 590 -11.36 1.39 29.81
C ALA A 590 -12.36 2.56 29.82
N GLU A 591 -12.05 3.61 30.57
CA GLU A 591 -12.87 4.82 30.60
C GLU A 591 -12.89 5.51 29.22
N ILE A 592 -14.09 5.89 28.76
CA ILE A 592 -14.26 6.70 27.56
C ILE A 592 -14.11 8.17 27.96
N PRO A 593 -13.07 8.89 27.52
CA PRO A 593 -12.82 10.24 27.97
C PRO A 593 -13.82 11.22 27.37
N ASP A 594 -14.40 12.09 28.21
CA ASP A 594 -15.32 13.17 27.81
C ASP A 594 -16.38 12.72 26.79
N ARG A 595 -17.26 11.84 27.29
CA ARG A 595 -18.37 11.28 26.51
C ARG A 595 -19.26 12.36 25.92
N GLN A 596 -19.50 13.45 26.64
CA GLN A 596 -20.35 14.55 26.16
C GLN A 596 -19.71 15.28 24.98
N GLY A 597 -18.42 15.60 25.04
CA GLY A 597 -17.68 16.19 23.93
C GLY A 597 -17.66 15.29 22.69
N LEU A 598 -17.54 13.97 22.87
CA LEU A 598 -17.64 13.01 21.77
C LEU A 598 -19.03 12.99 21.12
N VAL A 599 -20.09 12.97 21.92
CA VAL A 599 -21.47 13.06 21.41
C VAL A 599 -21.67 14.37 20.66
N HIS A 600 -21.23 15.49 21.23
CA HIS A 600 -21.33 16.80 20.58
C HIS A 600 -20.59 16.83 19.23
N TRP A 601 -19.35 16.31 19.18
CA TRP A 601 -18.58 16.23 17.94
C TRP A 601 -19.27 15.34 16.89
N LEU A 602 -19.82 14.20 17.29
CA LEU A 602 -20.58 13.32 16.38
C LEU A 602 -21.83 14.02 15.84
N ARG A 603 -22.56 14.77 16.67
CA ARG A 603 -23.73 15.57 16.25
C ARG A 603 -23.36 16.71 15.32
N ALA A 604 -22.17 17.29 15.47
CA ALA A 604 -21.67 18.29 14.53
C ALA A 604 -21.37 17.72 13.13
N CYS A 605 -21.30 16.38 12.98
CA CYS A 605 -21.23 15.72 11.68
C CYS A 605 -22.60 15.51 11.04
N GLU A 606 -23.71 15.70 11.76
CA GLU A 606 -25.07 15.57 11.23
C GLU A 606 -25.36 16.73 10.26
N THR A 607 -25.85 16.40 9.06
CA THR A 607 -26.26 17.39 8.06
C THR A 607 -27.74 17.71 8.22
N GLY A 608 -28.23 18.77 7.54
CA GLY A 608 -29.65 19.14 7.57
C GLY A 608 -30.62 18.07 7.05
N THR A 609 -30.13 16.99 6.43
CA THR A 609 -30.96 15.84 5.99
C THR A 609 -31.06 14.74 7.05
N GLY A 610 -30.31 14.84 8.15
CA GLY A 610 -30.20 13.77 9.16
C GLY A 610 -29.14 12.70 8.83
N ALA A 611 -28.51 12.75 7.67
CA ALA A 611 -27.34 11.91 7.39
C ALA A 611 -26.09 12.52 8.06
N PHE A 612 -25.08 11.71 8.35
CA PHE A 612 -23.81 12.20 8.89
C PHE A 612 -22.74 12.25 7.80
N ALA A 613 -21.97 13.33 7.82
CA ALA A 613 -20.69 13.41 7.15
C ALA A 613 -19.62 12.62 7.92
N HIS A 614 -18.45 12.42 7.30
CA HIS A 614 -17.32 11.79 7.97
C HIS A 614 -16.65 12.75 8.99
N ARG A 615 -16.87 14.06 8.83
CA ARG A 615 -16.33 15.18 9.62
C ARG A 615 -17.31 16.36 9.56
N PRO A 616 -17.30 17.26 10.57
CA PRO A 616 -18.10 18.48 10.50
C PRO A 616 -17.79 19.30 9.24
N GLY A 617 -18.83 19.90 8.63
CA GLY A 617 -18.69 20.76 7.45
C GLY A 617 -18.48 20.03 6.11
N HIS A 618 -18.49 18.70 6.08
CA HIS A 618 -18.36 17.90 4.85
C HIS A 618 -19.72 17.39 4.34
N ALA A 619 -19.74 16.85 3.12
CA ALA A 619 -20.94 16.24 2.55
C ALA A 619 -21.37 14.98 3.33
N ALA A 620 -22.69 14.74 3.36
CA ALA A 620 -23.26 13.53 3.93
C ALA A 620 -22.66 12.27 3.28
N SER A 621 -22.48 11.22 4.09
CA SER A 621 -21.91 9.96 3.65
C SER A 621 -22.66 8.77 4.26
N THR A 622 -22.96 7.75 3.46
CA THR A 622 -23.55 6.50 3.94
C THR A 622 -22.68 5.84 5.02
N LEU A 623 -21.38 5.67 4.76
CA LEU A 623 -20.44 5.13 5.75
C LEU A 623 -20.24 6.08 6.93
N GLY A 624 -20.18 7.40 6.68
CA GLY A 624 -20.14 8.40 7.75
C GLY A 624 -21.31 8.25 8.72
N THR A 625 -22.52 8.07 8.19
CA THR A 625 -23.76 7.80 8.93
C THR A 625 -23.68 6.50 9.72
N CYS A 626 -23.28 5.40 9.08
CA CYS A 626 -23.15 4.11 9.75
C CYS A 626 -22.16 4.18 10.92
N HIS A 627 -21.02 4.86 10.72
CA HIS A 627 -20.00 5.00 11.75
C HIS A 627 -20.45 5.90 12.90
N ALA A 628 -21.11 7.03 12.60
CA ALA A 628 -21.61 7.95 13.61
C ALA A 628 -22.69 7.32 14.48
N LEU A 629 -23.68 6.66 13.87
CA LEU A 629 -24.76 5.97 14.60
C LEU A 629 -24.22 4.88 15.53
N ALA A 630 -23.26 4.09 15.05
CA ALA A 630 -22.66 3.07 15.90
C ALA A 630 -21.80 3.67 17.03
N ALA A 631 -21.08 4.76 16.80
CA ALA A 631 -20.36 5.46 17.87
C ALA A 631 -21.33 6.03 18.92
N LEU A 632 -22.44 6.64 18.49
CA LEU A 632 -23.49 7.17 19.35
C LEU A 632 -24.14 6.07 20.20
N ALA A 633 -24.44 4.91 19.60
CA ALA A 633 -24.95 3.75 20.34
C ALA A 633 -23.93 3.21 21.35
N LEU A 634 -22.64 3.15 20.99
CA LEU A 634 -21.54 2.85 21.91
C LEU A 634 -21.31 3.95 22.96
N LEU A 635 -21.97 5.10 22.89
CA LEU A 635 -21.88 6.16 23.89
C LEU A 635 -23.11 6.25 24.77
N ASP A 636 -24.11 5.38 24.56
CA ASP A 636 -25.42 5.43 25.21
C ASP A 636 -26.22 6.70 24.82
N ALA A 637 -25.99 7.21 23.61
CA ALA A 637 -26.68 8.37 23.03
C ALA A 637 -27.28 8.07 21.63
N PRO A 638 -28.03 6.96 21.45
CA PRO A 638 -28.40 6.43 20.13
C PRO A 638 -29.45 7.25 19.36
N GLU A 639 -29.99 8.33 19.93
CA GLU A 639 -31.08 9.10 19.32
C GLU A 639 -30.76 9.41 17.84
N GLY A 640 -31.57 8.88 16.92
CA GLY A 640 -31.32 9.03 15.49
C GLY A 640 -31.48 10.47 15.02
N PRO A 641 -31.17 10.76 13.76
CA PRO A 641 -31.46 12.07 13.19
C PRO A 641 -32.93 12.45 13.29
N THR A 642 -33.22 13.74 13.41
CA THR A 642 -34.59 14.28 13.47
C THR A 642 -35.34 14.21 12.12
N GLY A 643 -34.70 13.73 11.05
CA GLY A 643 -35.22 13.63 9.68
C GLY A 643 -35.45 12.20 9.18
N ARG A 644 -36.22 12.07 8.08
CA ARG A 644 -36.47 10.77 7.41
C ARG A 644 -35.15 10.11 7.00
N SER A 645 -35.10 8.78 7.14
CA SER A 645 -34.04 7.92 6.60
C SER A 645 -33.75 8.27 5.14
N PRO A 646 -32.53 8.07 4.63
CA PRO A 646 -32.25 8.09 3.20
C PRO A 646 -32.89 6.84 2.55
N GLU A 647 -34.22 6.78 2.51
CA GLU A 647 -34.94 5.97 1.54
C GLU A 647 -34.83 6.69 0.20
N GLY A 648 -34.02 6.16 -0.73
CA GLY A 648 -34.12 6.62 -2.11
C GLY A 648 -32.86 6.68 -2.96
N ASP A 649 -31.79 5.95 -2.68
CA ASP A 649 -30.82 5.64 -3.75
C ASP A 649 -30.90 4.15 -4.14
N PRO A 650 -31.50 3.82 -5.30
CA PRO A 650 -31.54 2.46 -5.84
C PRO A 650 -30.15 1.83 -6.06
N GLY A 651 -29.06 2.58 -5.97
CA GLY A 651 -27.68 2.08 -5.98
C GLY A 651 -27.21 1.39 -4.68
N ALA A 652 -27.93 1.56 -3.56
CA ALA A 652 -27.50 1.13 -2.21
C ALA A 652 -27.46 -0.39 -1.95
N VAL A 653 -27.76 -1.23 -2.95
CA VAL A 653 -27.58 -2.69 -2.86
C VAL A 653 -26.09 -3.06 -2.70
N GLU A 654 -25.17 -2.15 -3.05
CA GLU A 654 -23.73 -2.37 -2.95
C GLU A 654 -23.15 -2.12 -1.54
N ASP A 655 -23.82 -1.36 -0.65
CA ASP A 655 -23.38 -1.01 0.72
C ASP A 655 -23.96 -1.91 1.84
N GLY A 656 -24.49 -3.08 1.47
CA GLY A 656 -25.38 -3.91 2.29
C GLY A 656 -24.92 -4.19 3.73
N PHE A 657 -23.63 -4.48 3.97
CA PHE A 657 -23.13 -4.83 5.31
C PHE A 657 -23.26 -3.67 6.30
N HIS A 658 -22.59 -2.54 6.05
CA HIS A 658 -22.61 -1.41 6.98
C HIS A 658 -24.02 -0.84 7.15
N TYR A 659 -24.81 -0.84 6.07
CA TYR A 659 -26.22 -0.47 6.12
C TYR A 659 -27.02 -1.37 7.04
N LEU A 660 -27.02 -2.69 6.83
CA LEU A 660 -27.76 -3.66 7.66
C LEU A 660 -27.36 -3.56 9.14
N GLN A 661 -26.06 -3.47 9.42
CA GLN A 661 -25.57 -3.28 10.79
C GLN A 661 -26.08 -1.96 11.39
N SER A 662 -26.05 -0.85 10.64
CA SER A 662 -26.54 0.44 11.12
C SER A 662 -28.05 0.45 11.40
N VAL A 663 -28.84 -0.26 10.57
CA VAL A 663 -30.28 -0.45 10.79
C VAL A 663 -30.53 -1.25 12.06
N ALA A 664 -29.76 -2.33 12.27
CA ALA A 664 -29.84 -3.11 13.50
C ALA A 664 -29.49 -2.30 14.75
N VAL A 665 -28.43 -1.47 14.68
CA VAL A 665 -28.04 -0.56 15.76
C VAL A 665 -29.15 0.43 16.08
N ARG A 666 -29.68 1.12 15.06
CA ARG A 666 -30.70 2.17 15.23
C ARG A 666 -31.99 1.63 15.86
N ASN A 667 -32.38 0.40 15.52
CA ASN A 667 -33.61 -0.21 16.03
C ASN A 667 -33.39 -0.96 17.35
N GLY A 668 -32.17 -0.96 17.91
CA GLY A 668 -31.87 -1.69 19.15
C GLY A 668 -31.85 -3.21 18.99
N ALA A 669 -31.73 -3.74 17.78
CA ALA A 669 -31.67 -5.18 17.53
C ALA A 669 -30.35 -5.82 17.97
N VAL A 670 -29.29 -5.02 18.10
CA VAL A 670 -27.94 -5.45 18.51
C VAL A 670 -27.48 -4.67 19.74
N GLY A 671 -26.85 -5.35 20.69
CA GLY A 671 -26.24 -4.74 21.87
C GLY A 671 -24.86 -4.13 21.60
N GLN A 672 -24.31 -3.39 22.56
CA GLN A 672 -23.01 -2.72 22.42
C GLN A 672 -21.85 -3.69 22.18
N ASP A 673 -21.88 -4.90 22.73
CA ASP A 673 -20.84 -5.91 22.50
C ASP A 673 -20.78 -6.34 21.04
N TRP A 674 -21.95 -6.51 20.40
CA TRP A 674 -22.03 -6.77 18.95
C TRP A 674 -21.42 -5.59 18.17
N ILE A 675 -21.80 -4.37 18.54
CA ILE A 675 -21.29 -3.16 17.89
C ILE A 675 -19.79 -3.01 18.12
N ALA A 676 -19.25 -3.38 19.26
CA ALA A 676 -17.82 -3.27 19.51
C ALA A 676 -17.02 -4.35 18.76
N LEU A 677 -17.58 -5.54 18.58
CA LEU A 677 -16.86 -6.70 18.01
C LEU A 677 -16.93 -6.81 16.49
N ILE A 678 -18.09 -6.56 15.89
CA ILE A 678 -18.42 -6.93 14.49
C ILE A 678 -18.23 -5.77 13.50
N SER A 679 -17.57 -4.72 13.96
CA SER A 679 -17.60 -3.40 13.37
C SER A 679 -16.47 -3.07 12.40
#